data_AF-A0A940DFY6-F1
#
_entry.id   AF-A0A940DFY6-F1
#
_cell.length_a   1.000
_cell.length_b   1.000
_cell.length_c   1.000
_cell.angle_alpha   90.00
_cell.angle_beta   90.00
_cell.angle_gamma   90.00
#
_symmetry.space_group_name_H-M   'P 1'
#
loop_
_entity.id
_entity.type
_entity.pdbx_description
1 polymer ?
#
loop_
_entity_poly.entity_id
_entity_poly.type
_entity_poly.pdbx_seq_one_letter_code
_entity_poly.pdbx_strand_id
1 'polypeptide(L)'
;MKKFLIAIIFVIPIVVVLALSVTSTIIVMTTPVNPTGMELRDSSNNVLERDDIVKVDIRDTEEFIIVNILPNMTPSKEITYERDEEAGDGVVELEKVEGSTNRYRLLPQRMGVTKLIIRAKANINVYATVTVQVTADTIERITLYNGEGATIEGVYEITGKERLYYDIYPIDALSNNDAVWSSTFEDIAVVSKNGTVTPVSRGYGEIRVTAKDKDGNIHHAEITIDTNSAVANTDVVYVSDITSITLSWIKSNVAVAPDETDVEYIGNDTYLLTSVVDGEQITSEVRVIQCDESDWGFTDSLETIYTANGPYYTTIGYLVSGEDIESGITYASSDNSVMTVSAYGELIPVKAGVVTLTVTFNGEYIRKEITVRERPVAFELEMQSADAKLGIQMTRKWGNYWFDENGALTSTFTFGILNDRNAFDIAWTVSTGENGEELVTLAPTGDGTQSVDITFLEASRGQSVTLTATLVVNKRPIANVRRSFTFNIIDEDAVNVYNWEEMRSVADMRDKHIVMQSDIFYNDTRLNIGLSASIYGNGFVFDYSSCVLAAGQDVKFIFQASGYAPIGGELLFEDMSITGAPSLEEAESTACMVQLRDIQTPVTFRYCQIYNTARGIQAHGLHNLIVEGCILGDNYNCSFELGYENIEDWINGQPFYATQCKVTFRNNVFKNTTGPSIQFIPRAINESNINQVLTPQVVVEGFMDTYNWVERDNLKSAFSAAFLTLVSEKHLSGEARDLVTDMLSGVADSVINQPQNDSLFYKYNGKEYASPCMFVMGIMCYIDENAFTISEEAKMQKLVMNFLDENGKPIGDMEAVESIVGLFLKLPGITFTNPALFISSDYSNGREPDIKPGDPVPNDQALYDRLTSGSGGETE
;
A
#
# COMPACT_ATOMS: atom_id res chain seq x y z
N MET A 1 -33.92 52.36 -43.12
CA MET A 1 -34.40 52.84 -41.80
C MET A 1 -35.59 52.04 -41.25
N LYS A 2 -36.68 51.78 -42.00
CA LYS A 2 -37.83 50.97 -41.50
C LYS A 2 -37.48 49.52 -41.09
N LYS A 3 -36.55 48.84 -41.76
CA LYS A 3 -36.11 47.47 -41.40
C LYS A 3 -35.21 47.41 -40.15
N PHE A 4 -34.48 48.49 -39.84
CA PHE A 4 -33.62 48.61 -38.66
C PHE A 4 -34.44 48.93 -37.40
N LEU A 5 -35.51 49.72 -37.55
CA LEU A 5 -36.41 50.07 -36.44
C LEU A 5 -37.30 48.90 -36.01
N ILE A 6 -37.69 48.02 -36.95
CA ILE A 6 -38.46 46.79 -36.63
C ILE A 6 -37.60 45.80 -35.85
N ALA A 7 -36.31 45.64 -36.19
CA ALA A 7 -35.39 44.80 -35.42
C ALA A 7 -35.22 45.30 -33.97
N ILE A 8 -35.13 46.61 -33.75
CA ILE A 8 -34.99 47.20 -32.41
C ILE A 8 -36.26 47.05 -31.56
N ILE A 9 -37.45 47.06 -32.17
CA ILE A 9 -38.73 46.89 -31.45
C ILE A 9 -38.91 45.44 -30.92
N PHE A 10 -38.31 44.43 -31.58
CA PHE A 10 -38.26 43.05 -31.06
C PHE A 10 -37.13 42.82 -30.06
N VAL A 11 -36.04 43.59 -30.13
CA VAL A 11 -34.88 43.45 -29.23
C VAL A 11 -35.14 44.07 -27.85
N ILE A 12 -35.96 45.11 -27.73
CA ILE A 12 -36.18 45.80 -26.43
C ILE A 12 -36.90 44.93 -25.38
N PRO A 13 -37.96 44.14 -25.69
CA PRO A 13 -38.53 43.19 -24.73
C PRO A 13 -37.53 42.10 -24.33
N ILE A 14 -36.69 41.64 -25.26
CA ILE A 14 -35.65 40.63 -25.03
C ILE A 14 -34.56 41.17 -24.10
N VAL A 15 -34.14 42.42 -24.27
CA VAL A 15 -33.16 43.11 -23.41
C VAL A 15 -33.70 43.38 -22.00
N VAL A 16 -35.01 43.55 -21.84
CA VAL A 16 -35.63 43.74 -20.51
C VAL A 16 -35.86 42.40 -19.78
N VAL A 17 -36.00 41.28 -20.49
CA VAL A 17 -35.96 39.93 -19.91
C VAL A 17 -34.52 39.51 -19.57
N LEU A 18 -33.54 39.90 -20.39
CA LEU A 18 -32.09 39.71 -20.16
C LEU A 18 -31.53 40.44 -18.91
N ALA A 19 -32.26 41.38 -18.32
CA ALA A 19 -31.87 42.04 -17.06
C ALA A 19 -32.19 41.21 -15.80
N LEU A 20 -32.84 40.05 -15.97
CA LEU A 20 -33.13 39.07 -14.91
C LEU A 20 -32.47 37.72 -15.23
N SER A 21 -31.23 37.71 -15.74
CA SER A 21 -30.42 36.49 -15.68
C SER A 21 -29.99 36.28 -14.23
N VAL A 22 -30.82 35.57 -13.49
CA VAL A 22 -30.32 34.77 -12.37
C VAL A 22 -29.31 33.85 -13.02
N THR A 23 -28.01 34.05 -12.76
CA THR A 23 -27.00 33.03 -12.99
C THR A 23 -27.57 31.73 -12.48
N SER A 24 -27.98 30.84 -13.39
CA SER A 24 -28.55 29.54 -13.07
C SER A 24 -27.42 28.73 -12.46
N THR A 25 -27.13 28.96 -11.18
CA THR A 25 -26.19 28.14 -10.44
C THR A 25 -26.84 26.76 -10.42
N ILE A 26 -26.26 25.82 -11.16
CA ILE A 26 -26.69 24.43 -11.13
C ILE A 26 -26.44 23.98 -9.68
N ILE A 27 -27.50 23.85 -8.89
CA ILE A 27 -27.39 23.34 -7.53
C ILE A 27 -27.34 21.82 -7.64
N VAL A 28 -26.12 21.30 -7.84
CA VAL A 28 -25.84 19.87 -7.68
C VAL A 28 -25.89 19.55 -6.19
N MET A 29 -26.43 18.37 -5.83
CA MET A 29 -26.56 17.98 -4.44
C MET A 29 -25.18 17.68 -3.84
N THR A 30 -24.76 18.47 -2.84
CA THR A 30 -23.52 18.19 -2.09
C THR A 30 -23.70 16.92 -1.26
N THR A 31 -22.92 15.88 -1.56
CA THR A 31 -22.88 14.65 -0.74
C THR A 31 -21.88 14.81 0.41
N PRO A 32 -22.13 14.20 1.58
CA PRO A 32 -21.15 14.16 2.65
C PRO A 32 -19.84 13.52 2.20
N VAL A 33 -18.71 14.01 2.72
CA VAL A 33 -17.39 13.51 2.34
C VAL A 33 -17.13 12.16 3.02
N ASN A 34 -16.75 11.15 2.23
CA ASN A 34 -16.22 9.89 2.74
C ASN A 34 -14.97 10.13 3.62
N PRO A 35 -14.57 9.16 4.46
CA PRO A 35 -13.28 9.23 5.13
C PRO A 35 -12.15 9.49 4.14
N THR A 36 -11.23 10.38 4.49
CA THR A 36 -9.98 10.65 3.74
C THR A 36 -8.72 10.47 4.59
N GLY A 37 -8.87 10.27 5.91
CA GLY A 37 -7.74 10.02 6.79
C GLY A 37 -8.15 9.29 8.07
N MET A 38 -7.16 8.73 8.75
CA MET A 38 -7.31 8.07 10.03
C MET A 38 -6.14 8.44 10.93
N GLU A 39 -6.42 8.74 12.19
CA GLU A 39 -5.41 8.98 13.22
C GLU A 39 -5.68 8.03 14.39
N LEU A 40 -4.64 7.33 14.83
CA LEU A 40 -4.69 6.46 16.00
C LEU A 40 -4.05 7.16 17.20
N ARG A 41 -4.62 6.94 18.38
CA ARG A 41 -4.04 7.39 19.66
C ARG A 41 -4.11 6.30 20.72
N ASP A 42 -3.19 6.36 21.65
CA ASP A 42 -3.22 5.53 22.87
C ASP A 42 -4.32 6.01 23.85
N SER A 43 -4.51 5.28 24.95
CA SER A 43 -5.45 5.64 26.02
C SER A 43 -5.08 6.93 26.76
N SER A 44 -3.82 7.37 26.65
CA SER A 44 -3.31 8.64 27.15
C SER A 44 -3.48 9.81 26.17
N ASN A 45 -4.11 9.56 25.02
CA ASN A 45 -4.38 10.53 23.95
C ASN A 45 -3.14 11.03 23.19
N ASN A 46 -2.03 10.28 23.22
CA ASN A 46 -0.86 10.52 22.37
C ASN A 46 -1.10 9.91 20.99
N VAL A 47 -0.64 10.60 19.92
CA VAL A 47 -0.68 10.05 18.56
C VAL A 47 0.25 8.85 18.49
N LEU A 48 -0.24 7.77 17.87
CA LEU A 48 0.55 6.57 17.59
C LEU A 48 1.14 6.69 16.20
N GLU A 49 2.47 6.65 16.12
CA GLU A 49 3.23 6.54 14.89
C GLU A 49 3.34 5.07 14.44
N ARG A 50 3.87 4.84 13.22
CA ARG A 50 3.87 3.50 12.59
C ARG A 50 4.71 2.46 13.36
N ASP A 51 5.80 2.88 13.98
CA ASP A 51 6.72 2.03 14.75
C ASP A 51 6.43 2.06 16.27
N ASP A 52 5.38 2.75 16.72
CA ASP A 52 4.95 2.71 18.11
C ASP A 52 4.31 1.37 18.47
N ILE A 53 4.54 0.95 19.73
CA ILE A 53 4.06 -0.32 20.27
C ILE A 53 3.16 -0.05 21.47
N VAL A 54 1.89 -0.41 21.36
CA VAL A 54 0.96 -0.40 22.49
C VAL A 54 1.17 -1.67 23.31
N LYS A 55 1.53 -1.52 24.58
CA LYS A 55 1.70 -2.66 25.49
C LYS A 55 0.42 -2.89 26.28
N VAL A 56 -0.05 -4.14 26.30
CA VAL A 56 -1.21 -4.56 27.09
C VAL A 56 -0.86 -5.82 27.87
N ASP A 57 -1.19 -5.87 29.15
CA ASP A 57 -1.05 -7.11 29.94
C ASP A 57 -2.17 -8.09 29.55
N ILE A 58 -1.87 -9.39 29.47
CA ILE A 58 -2.84 -10.44 29.12
C ILE A 58 -4.07 -10.47 30.05
N ARG A 59 -3.98 -9.90 31.25
CA ARG A 59 -5.06 -9.78 32.25
C ARG A 59 -5.79 -8.44 32.17
N ASP A 60 -5.24 -7.46 31.46
CA ASP A 60 -5.87 -6.15 31.27
C ASP A 60 -6.91 -6.22 30.15
N THR A 61 -8.13 -5.82 30.49
CA THR A 61 -9.23 -5.75 29.53
C THR A 61 -9.73 -4.33 29.33
N GLU A 62 -9.23 -3.35 30.09
CA GLU A 62 -9.71 -1.96 30.07
C GLU A 62 -8.86 -1.05 29.16
N GLU A 63 -7.67 -1.50 28.76
CA GLU A 63 -6.82 -0.79 27.80
C GLU A 63 -7.56 -0.58 26.46
N PHE A 64 -7.39 0.59 25.85
CA PHE A 64 -8.11 0.97 24.63
C PHE A 64 -7.29 1.90 23.74
N ILE A 65 -7.59 1.87 22.45
CA ILE A 65 -7.10 2.85 21.48
C ILE A 65 -8.23 3.78 21.05
N ILE A 66 -7.85 4.97 20.60
CA ILE A 66 -8.76 5.96 20.02
C ILE A 66 -8.53 5.99 18.50
N VAL A 67 -9.60 5.82 17.74
CA VAL A 67 -9.57 5.79 16.27
C VAL A 67 -10.33 6.98 15.71
N ASN A 68 -9.61 8.03 15.31
CA ASN A 68 -10.20 9.24 14.74
C ASN A 68 -10.29 9.11 13.21
N ILE A 69 -11.51 9.00 12.69
CA ILE A 69 -11.75 9.05 11.24
C ILE A 69 -11.93 10.50 10.79
N LEU A 70 -11.14 10.92 9.80
CA LEU A 70 -11.09 12.27 9.26
C LEU A 70 -11.74 12.36 7.87
N PRO A 71 -12.38 13.50 7.53
CA PRO A 71 -12.65 14.64 8.41
C PRO A 71 -13.72 14.32 9.47
N ASN A 72 -13.74 15.06 10.58
CA ASN A 72 -14.70 14.81 11.68
C ASN A 72 -16.18 14.84 11.24
N MET A 73 -16.50 15.55 10.16
CA MET A 73 -17.85 15.67 9.61
C MET A 73 -18.35 14.43 8.85
N THR A 74 -17.50 13.42 8.59
CA THR A 74 -17.93 12.20 7.90
C THR A 74 -19.07 11.50 8.66
N PRO A 75 -20.18 11.12 8.00
CA PRO A 75 -21.33 10.51 8.67
C PRO A 75 -21.03 9.16 9.33
N SER A 76 -20.26 8.30 8.66
CA SER A 76 -19.86 7.00 9.19
C SER A 76 -18.53 7.09 9.92
N LYS A 77 -18.54 6.70 11.20
CA LYS A 77 -17.34 6.60 12.06
C LYS A 77 -17.06 5.15 12.47
N GLU A 78 -17.55 4.19 11.67
CA GLU A 78 -17.31 2.77 11.91
C GLU A 78 -15.98 2.32 11.28
N ILE A 79 -15.40 1.28 11.87
CA ILE A 79 -14.17 0.65 11.40
C ILE A 79 -14.42 -0.82 11.09
N THR A 80 -13.57 -1.37 10.25
CA THR A 80 -13.27 -2.81 10.19
C THR A 80 -11.79 -2.98 10.55
N TYR A 81 -11.40 -4.18 10.97
CA TYR A 81 -9.99 -4.47 11.22
C TYR A 81 -9.67 -5.92 10.89
N GLU A 82 -8.42 -6.15 10.51
CA GLU A 82 -7.83 -7.46 10.33
C GLU A 82 -6.47 -7.51 11.04
N ARG A 83 -5.98 -8.72 11.27
CA ARG A 83 -4.62 -8.93 11.79
C ARG A 83 -3.68 -9.13 10.60
N ASP A 84 -2.49 -8.54 10.68
CA ASP A 84 -1.37 -8.93 9.83
C ASP A 84 -0.78 -10.25 10.36
N GLU A 85 -1.00 -11.35 9.63
CA GLU A 85 -0.62 -12.69 10.07
C GLU A 85 0.90 -12.91 10.10
N GLU A 86 1.65 -12.09 9.37
CA GLU A 86 3.12 -12.14 9.34
C GLU A 86 3.76 -11.33 10.48
N ALA A 87 2.96 -10.52 11.20
CA ALA A 87 3.45 -9.57 12.20
C ALA A 87 3.52 -10.12 13.64
N GLY A 88 3.70 -11.44 13.78
CA GLY A 88 3.90 -12.13 15.06
C GLY A 88 2.74 -13.03 15.50
N ASP A 89 2.89 -13.62 16.68
CA ASP A 89 1.98 -14.64 17.21
C ASP A 89 0.99 -14.11 18.26
N GLY A 90 1.05 -12.84 18.65
CA GLY A 90 0.07 -12.23 19.54
C GLY A 90 -1.35 -12.25 18.94
N VAL A 91 -2.37 -12.21 19.80
CA VAL A 91 -3.76 -12.09 19.37
C VAL A 91 -4.49 -11.09 20.26
N VAL A 92 -5.10 -10.10 19.64
CA VAL A 92 -5.93 -9.06 20.27
C VAL A 92 -7.19 -8.87 19.44
N GLU A 93 -8.34 -8.79 20.11
CA GLU A 93 -9.60 -8.40 19.49
C GLU A 93 -9.92 -6.94 19.82
N LEU A 94 -10.58 -6.23 18.90
CA LEU A 94 -11.06 -4.87 19.12
C LEU A 94 -12.56 -4.90 19.41
N GLU A 95 -12.94 -4.35 20.56
CA GLU A 95 -14.35 -4.16 20.94
C GLU A 95 -14.65 -2.67 21.09
N LYS A 96 -15.67 -2.16 20.39
CA LYS A 96 -16.08 -0.77 20.53
C LYS A 96 -16.65 -0.51 21.93
N VAL A 97 -16.11 0.50 22.62
CA VAL A 97 -16.60 0.90 23.95
C VAL A 97 -18.03 1.43 23.84
N GLU A 98 -18.94 0.90 24.67
CA GLU A 98 -20.33 1.34 24.72
C GLU A 98 -20.44 2.86 24.97
N GLY A 99 -21.28 3.54 24.18
CA GLY A 99 -21.47 4.99 24.27
C GLY A 99 -20.32 5.84 23.71
N SER A 100 -19.22 5.23 23.26
CA SER A 100 -18.12 5.93 22.61
C SER A 100 -18.29 5.98 21.08
N THR A 101 -17.84 7.08 20.48
CA THR A 101 -17.81 7.22 19.02
C THR A 101 -16.55 6.64 18.39
N ASN A 102 -15.43 6.62 19.11
CA ASN A 102 -14.10 6.38 18.56
C ASN A 102 -13.15 5.57 19.47
N ARG A 103 -13.63 4.99 20.58
CA ARG A 103 -12.77 4.19 21.48
C ARG A 103 -13.02 2.70 21.29
N TYR A 104 -11.94 1.93 21.21
CA TYR A 104 -11.95 0.48 21.01
C TYR A 104 -11.04 -0.19 22.02
N ARG A 105 -11.59 -1.06 22.86
CA ARG A 105 -10.84 -1.87 23.84
C ARG A 105 -9.94 -2.84 23.11
N LEU A 106 -8.73 -3.01 23.61
CA LEU A 106 -7.83 -4.08 23.23
C LEU A 106 -8.12 -5.26 24.15
N LEU A 107 -8.71 -6.32 23.61
CA LEU A 107 -9.03 -7.55 24.34
C LEU A 107 -7.95 -8.60 24.04
N PRO A 108 -6.90 -8.72 24.89
CA PRO A 108 -5.81 -9.65 24.64
C PRO A 108 -6.29 -11.10 24.79
N GLN A 109 -5.96 -11.94 23.79
CA GLN A 109 -6.33 -13.36 23.75
C GLN A 109 -5.10 -14.27 23.86
N ARG A 110 -3.96 -13.84 23.32
CA ARG A 110 -2.70 -14.61 23.32
C ARG A 110 -1.52 -13.66 23.45
N MET A 111 -0.58 -14.03 24.31
CA MET A 111 0.70 -13.33 24.50
C MET A 111 1.49 -13.29 23.18
N GLY A 112 2.37 -12.30 23.06
CA GLY A 112 3.17 -12.07 21.86
C GLY A 112 2.84 -10.75 21.19
N VAL A 113 3.47 -10.52 20.04
CA VAL A 113 3.29 -9.29 19.27
C VAL A 113 2.31 -9.54 18.13
N THR A 114 1.42 -8.58 17.89
CA THR A 114 0.49 -8.61 16.77
C THR A 114 0.38 -7.22 16.15
N LYS A 115 0.05 -7.16 14.87
CA LYS A 115 -0.24 -5.91 14.19
C LYS A 115 -1.66 -5.93 13.64
N LEU A 116 -2.41 -4.88 13.94
CA LEU A 116 -3.78 -4.72 13.46
C LEU A 116 -3.79 -3.70 12.32
N ILE A 117 -4.50 -4.02 11.24
CA ILE A 117 -4.77 -3.13 10.13
C ILE A 117 -6.22 -2.66 10.28
N ILE A 118 -6.40 -1.39 10.63
CA ILE A 118 -7.71 -0.80 10.94
C ILE A 118 -8.13 0.06 9.74
N ARG A 119 -9.31 -0.20 9.19
CA ARG A 119 -9.86 0.49 8.01
C ARG A 119 -11.13 1.24 8.35
N ALA A 120 -11.34 2.39 7.72
CA ALA A 120 -12.62 3.08 7.81
C ALA A 120 -13.66 2.31 7.00
N LYS A 121 -14.80 1.94 7.60
CA LYS A 121 -15.80 1.10 6.94
C LYS A 121 -16.38 1.73 5.67
N ALA A 122 -16.49 3.06 5.64
CA ALA A 122 -17.03 3.80 4.49
C ALA A 122 -15.98 4.11 3.40
N ASN A 123 -14.69 3.93 3.68
CA ASN A 123 -13.62 4.03 2.70
C ASN A 123 -12.43 3.14 3.10
N ILE A 124 -12.35 1.94 2.54
CA ILE A 124 -11.35 0.92 2.95
C ILE A 124 -9.92 1.27 2.52
N ASN A 125 -9.74 2.23 1.61
CA ASN A 125 -8.44 2.82 1.28
C ASN A 125 -7.91 3.73 2.40
N VAL A 126 -8.77 4.14 3.34
CA VAL A 126 -8.35 4.89 4.55
C VAL A 126 -8.12 3.91 5.67
N TYR A 127 -6.86 3.75 6.05
CA TYR A 127 -6.46 2.83 7.09
C TYR A 127 -5.34 3.41 7.95
N ALA A 128 -5.14 2.78 9.10
CA ALA A 128 -3.96 2.92 9.92
C ALA A 128 -3.59 1.55 10.49
N THR A 129 -2.36 1.41 10.98
CA THR A 129 -1.93 0.17 11.63
C THR A 129 -1.47 0.46 13.04
N VAL A 130 -1.59 -0.53 13.92
CA VAL A 130 -1.08 -0.46 15.28
C VAL A 130 -0.42 -1.77 15.64
N THR A 131 0.80 -1.71 16.16
CA THR A 131 1.50 -2.85 16.73
C THR A 131 1.18 -2.93 18.21
N VAL A 132 0.73 -4.10 18.65
CA VAL A 132 0.35 -4.38 20.03
C VAL A 132 1.23 -5.51 20.57
N GLN A 133 1.89 -5.27 21.69
CA GLN A 133 2.60 -6.29 22.45
C GLN A 133 1.71 -6.74 23.61
N VAL A 134 1.25 -7.99 23.55
CA VAL A 134 0.55 -8.64 24.65
C VAL A 134 1.58 -9.26 25.58
N THR A 135 1.68 -8.70 26.77
CA THR A 135 2.67 -9.01 27.82
C THR A 135 2.08 -9.93 28.89
N ALA A 136 2.94 -10.56 29.69
CA ALA A 136 2.50 -11.28 30.88
C ALA A 136 3.57 -11.33 31.97
N ASP A 137 3.14 -11.66 33.18
CA ASP A 137 3.99 -11.83 34.34
C ASP A 137 4.54 -13.26 34.53
N THR A 138 4.06 -14.22 33.75
CA THR A 138 4.49 -15.63 33.80
C THR A 138 5.35 -15.99 32.58
N ILE A 139 6.45 -16.69 32.82
CA ILE A 139 7.25 -17.30 31.75
C ILE A 139 6.46 -18.49 31.19
N GLU A 140 6.42 -18.64 29.86
CA GLU A 140 5.80 -19.78 29.19
C GLU A 140 6.84 -20.84 28.84
N ARG A 141 7.99 -20.41 28.32
CA ARG A 141 9.04 -21.32 27.85
C ARG A 141 10.43 -20.74 28.01
N ILE A 142 11.38 -21.64 28.31
CA ILE A 142 12.81 -21.41 28.18
C ILE A 142 13.33 -22.38 27.10
N THR A 143 14.08 -21.88 26.12
CA THR A 143 14.67 -22.73 25.06
C THR A 143 16.18 -22.58 25.03
N LEU A 144 16.86 -23.73 25.02
CA LEU A 144 18.31 -23.81 24.94
C LEU A 144 18.76 -23.87 23.48
N TYR A 145 19.90 -23.27 23.18
CA TYR A 145 20.50 -23.30 21.85
C TYR A 145 22.02 -23.15 21.89
N ASN A 146 22.67 -23.59 20.80
CA ASN A 146 24.13 -23.60 20.69
C ASN A 146 24.70 -22.31 20.06
N GLY A 147 26.03 -22.28 19.89
CA GLY A 147 26.74 -21.14 19.30
C GLY A 147 26.40 -20.82 17.84
N GLU A 148 25.70 -21.72 17.14
CA GLU A 148 25.20 -21.53 15.78
C GLU A 148 23.70 -21.17 15.74
N GLY A 149 23.08 -20.91 16.89
CA GLY A 149 21.68 -20.53 16.98
C GLY A 149 20.69 -21.70 16.87
N ALA A 150 21.16 -22.94 16.72
CA ALA A 150 20.32 -24.13 16.61
C ALA A 150 19.75 -24.52 17.98
N THR A 151 18.44 -24.77 18.04
CA THR A 151 17.80 -25.29 19.26
C THR A 151 18.37 -26.67 19.59
N ILE A 152 18.66 -26.90 20.87
CA ILE A 152 19.19 -28.17 21.38
C ILE A 152 18.19 -28.80 22.32
N GLU A 153 17.97 -30.11 22.19
CA GLU A 153 17.05 -30.90 23.00
C GLU A 153 17.61 -32.31 23.22
N GLY A 154 17.23 -32.95 24.33
CA GLY A 154 17.67 -34.31 24.64
C GLY A 154 19.16 -34.39 24.97
N VAL A 155 19.94 -35.03 24.10
CA VAL A 155 21.39 -35.21 24.24
C VAL A 155 22.10 -34.32 23.23
N TYR A 156 22.95 -33.43 23.71
CA TYR A 156 23.77 -32.52 22.89
C TYR A 156 25.26 -32.84 23.06
N GLU A 157 25.95 -33.05 21.95
CA GLU A 157 27.38 -33.36 21.94
C GLU A 157 28.22 -32.10 22.19
N ILE A 158 29.18 -32.20 23.11
CA ILE A 158 30.16 -31.16 23.42
C ILE A 158 31.56 -31.73 23.11
N THR A 159 32.22 -31.17 22.09
CA THR A 159 33.54 -31.64 21.63
C THR A 159 34.72 -30.85 22.23
N GLY A 160 34.43 -29.76 22.94
CA GLY A 160 35.39 -28.87 23.57
C GLY A 160 34.69 -27.80 24.40
N LYS A 161 35.41 -26.75 24.79
CA LYS A 161 34.79 -25.62 25.49
C LYS A 161 33.84 -24.87 24.56
N GLU A 162 32.56 -24.82 24.87
CA GLU A 162 31.53 -24.18 24.03
C GLU A 162 30.60 -23.30 24.88
N ARG A 163 30.03 -22.25 24.28
CA ARG A 163 28.97 -21.47 24.92
C ARG A 163 27.59 -21.89 24.44
N LEU A 164 26.74 -22.25 25.41
CA LEU A 164 25.31 -22.43 25.23
C LEU A 164 24.57 -21.14 25.59
N TYR A 165 23.38 -21.00 25.02
CA TYR A 165 22.51 -19.86 25.21
C TYR A 165 21.11 -20.33 25.59
N TYR A 166 20.31 -19.40 26.11
CA TYR A 166 18.90 -19.62 26.35
C TYR A 166 18.07 -18.44 25.85
N ASP A 167 16.82 -18.72 25.54
CA ASP A 167 15.79 -17.75 25.20
C ASP A 167 14.58 -17.92 26.14
N ILE A 168 14.06 -16.82 26.68
CA ILE A 168 12.91 -16.82 27.59
C ILE A 168 11.74 -16.13 26.88
N TYR A 169 10.59 -16.79 26.85
CA TYR A 169 9.37 -16.26 26.25
C TYR A 169 8.20 -16.23 27.25
N PRO A 170 7.49 -15.10 27.39
CA PRO A 170 7.92 -13.77 26.94
C PRO A 170 9.03 -13.23 27.85
N ILE A 171 10.00 -12.49 27.29
CA ILE A 171 11.19 -12.04 28.05
C ILE A 171 10.86 -11.01 29.14
N ASP A 172 9.76 -10.27 28.97
CA ASP A 172 9.27 -9.32 29.96
C ASP A 172 8.66 -9.99 31.20
N ALA A 173 8.36 -11.29 31.16
CA ALA A 173 7.96 -12.04 32.35
C ALA A 173 9.14 -12.28 33.31
N LEU A 174 10.39 -12.15 32.86
CA LEU A 174 11.58 -12.36 33.68
C LEU A 174 11.67 -11.31 34.80
N SER A 175 11.64 -11.77 36.04
CA SER A 175 11.74 -10.90 37.21
C SER A 175 13.20 -10.53 37.48
N ASN A 176 13.48 -9.23 37.66
CA ASN A 176 14.79 -8.70 38.10
C ASN A 176 16.00 -9.24 37.32
N ASN A 177 15.81 -9.65 36.06
CA ASN A 177 16.85 -10.29 35.26
C ASN A 177 17.43 -11.57 35.92
N ASP A 178 16.61 -12.34 36.64
CA ASP A 178 17.03 -13.49 37.45
C ASP A 178 16.96 -14.79 36.64
N ALA A 179 18.06 -15.12 35.95
CA ALA A 179 18.27 -16.43 35.33
C ALA A 179 19.71 -16.94 35.57
N VAL A 180 19.83 -18.23 35.90
CA VAL A 180 21.06 -18.83 36.41
C VAL A 180 21.33 -20.18 35.74
N TRP A 181 22.55 -20.36 35.24
CA TRP A 181 23.08 -21.64 34.77
C TRP A 181 23.61 -22.48 35.94
N SER A 182 23.45 -23.80 35.86
CA SER A 182 23.99 -24.77 36.82
C SER A 182 24.29 -26.10 36.15
N SER A 183 25.28 -26.84 36.65
CA SER A 183 25.56 -28.24 36.27
C SER A 183 25.18 -29.14 37.44
N THR A 184 24.53 -30.26 37.16
CA THR A 184 24.22 -31.27 38.19
C THR A 184 25.30 -32.36 38.28
N PHE A 185 26.27 -32.38 37.34
CA PHE A 185 27.39 -33.31 37.27
C PHE A 185 28.71 -32.59 36.95
N GLU A 186 29.22 -31.82 37.91
CA GLU A 186 30.44 -31.01 37.75
C GLU A 186 31.71 -31.84 37.45
N ASP A 187 31.75 -33.10 37.87
CA ASP A 187 32.84 -34.04 37.53
C ASP A 187 32.89 -34.38 36.02
N ILE A 188 31.79 -34.16 35.29
CA ILE A 188 31.67 -34.43 33.85
C ILE A 188 31.80 -33.13 33.06
N ALA A 189 31.07 -32.08 33.45
CA ALA A 189 31.26 -30.75 32.91
C ALA A 189 30.78 -29.66 33.87
N VAL A 190 31.42 -28.51 33.81
CA VAL A 190 31.03 -27.29 34.54
C VAL A 190 30.46 -26.25 33.58
N VAL A 191 29.60 -25.37 34.08
CA VAL A 191 28.99 -24.29 33.30
C VAL A 191 29.19 -22.95 34.00
N SER A 192 29.63 -21.93 33.24
CA SER A 192 29.81 -20.57 33.75
C SER A 192 28.48 -19.82 33.88
N LYS A 193 28.49 -18.67 34.57
CA LYS A 193 27.32 -17.76 34.69
C LYS A 193 26.76 -17.31 33.34
N ASN A 194 27.56 -17.35 32.28
CA ASN A 194 27.19 -16.94 30.92
C ASN A 194 26.88 -18.13 29.99
N GLY A 195 26.82 -19.36 30.53
CA GLY A 195 26.50 -20.57 29.76
C GLY A 195 27.68 -21.21 29.04
N THR A 196 28.93 -20.85 29.38
CA THR A 196 30.11 -21.52 28.83
C THR A 196 30.29 -22.86 29.52
N VAL A 197 30.18 -23.94 28.75
CA VAL A 197 30.36 -25.32 29.19
C VAL A 197 31.81 -25.74 28.97
N THR A 198 32.44 -26.24 30.03
CA THR A 198 33.79 -26.80 29.99
C THR A 198 33.71 -28.28 30.33
N PRO A 199 34.07 -29.19 29.40
CA PRO A 199 34.13 -30.61 29.68
C PRO A 199 35.27 -30.91 30.66
N VAL A 200 35.01 -31.76 31.64
CA VAL A 200 35.95 -32.17 32.70
C VAL A 200 36.37 -33.62 32.51
N SER A 201 35.42 -34.51 32.24
CA SER A 201 35.67 -35.91 31.92
C SER A 201 34.66 -36.41 30.89
N ARG A 202 34.92 -37.58 30.29
CA ARG A 202 34.00 -38.21 29.34
C ARG A 202 32.79 -38.82 30.04
N GLY A 203 31.60 -38.52 29.53
CA GLY A 203 30.36 -39.13 29.98
C GLY A 203 29.14 -38.29 29.65
N TYR A 204 28.07 -38.52 30.41
CA TYR A 204 26.81 -37.79 30.28
C TYR A 204 26.60 -36.89 31.49
N GLY A 205 26.57 -35.58 31.27
CA GLY A 205 26.26 -34.57 32.29
C GLY A 205 24.91 -33.93 32.02
N GLU A 206 24.40 -33.15 32.97
CA GLU A 206 23.17 -32.38 32.79
C GLU A 206 23.43 -30.92 33.19
N ILE A 207 22.98 -30.03 32.31
CA ILE A 207 23.07 -28.59 32.48
C ILE A 207 21.66 -28.03 32.54
N ARG A 208 21.43 -27.12 33.49
CA ARG A 208 20.14 -26.50 33.75
C ARG A 208 20.23 -24.98 33.76
N VAL A 209 19.29 -24.32 33.08
CA VAL A 209 18.96 -22.92 33.29
C VAL A 209 17.73 -22.83 34.17
N THR A 210 17.78 -22.01 35.22
CA THR A 210 16.64 -21.70 36.08
C THR A 210 16.33 -20.22 36.01
N ALA A 211 15.07 -19.85 35.83
CA ALA A 211 14.61 -18.46 35.80
C ALA A 211 13.40 -18.24 36.69
N LYS A 212 13.26 -17.02 37.23
CA LYS A 212 12.11 -16.64 38.06
C LYS A 212 11.24 -15.61 37.34
N ASP A 213 9.94 -15.87 37.27
CA ASP A 213 8.98 -14.93 36.69
C ASP A 213 8.49 -13.88 37.70
N LYS A 214 7.73 -12.88 37.22
CA LYS A 214 7.20 -11.79 38.05
C LYS A 214 6.10 -12.23 39.02
N ASP A 215 5.38 -13.30 38.70
CA ASP A 215 4.44 -13.96 39.63
C ASP A 215 5.19 -14.73 40.74
N GLY A 216 6.49 -14.95 40.58
CA GLY A 216 7.37 -15.60 41.53
C GLY A 216 7.53 -17.11 41.32
N ASN A 217 7.01 -17.66 40.22
CA ASN A 217 7.21 -19.05 39.84
C ASN A 217 8.62 -19.28 39.31
N ILE A 218 9.11 -20.51 39.51
CA ILE A 218 10.43 -20.94 39.04
C ILE A 218 10.24 -21.83 37.82
N HIS A 219 10.90 -21.46 36.73
CA HIS A 219 10.92 -22.18 35.47
C HIS A 219 12.33 -22.70 35.20
N HIS A 220 12.45 -23.81 34.49
CA HIS A 220 13.75 -24.37 34.12
C HIS A 220 13.74 -25.02 32.74
N ALA A 221 14.90 -25.06 32.10
CA ALA A 221 15.20 -25.89 30.95
C ALA A 221 16.48 -26.68 31.21
N GLU A 222 16.51 -27.91 30.74
CA GLU A 222 17.59 -28.88 30.97
C GLU A 222 18.04 -29.49 29.65
N ILE A 223 19.33 -29.79 29.56
CA ILE A 223 19.93 -30.52 28.46
C ILE A 223 20.91 -31.55 29.02
N THR A 224 20.86 -32.77 28.47
CA THR A 224 21.92 -33.76 28.71
C THR A 224 23.06 -33.45 27.75
N ILE A 225 24.26 -33.25 28.27
CA ILE A 225 25.46 -33.09 27.46
C ILE A 225 26.21 -34.42 27.36
N ASP A 226 26.72 -34.72 26.16
CA ASP A 226 27.60 -35.85 25.90
C ASP A 226 29.01 -35.32 25.64
N THR A 227 29.95 -35.63 26.52
CA THR A 227 31.36 -35.21 26.43
C THR A 227 32.27 -36.33 25.95
N ASN A 228 31.75 -37.47 25.47
CA ASN A 228 32.58 -38.59 25.03
C ASN A 228 33.50 -38.24 23.86
N SER A 229 33.09 -37.29 23.02
CA SER A 229 33.89 -36.75 21.92
C SER A 229 34.71 -35.52 22.29
N ALA A 230 34.78 -35.14 23.58
CA ALA A 230 35.63 -34.03 24.01
C ALA A 230 37.10 -34.49 24.12
N VAL A 231 38.01 -33.70 23.56
CA VAL A 231 39.46 -33.97 23.62
C VAL A 231 40.16 -33.07 24.63
N ALA A 232 39.90 -31.76 24.57
CA ALA A 232 40.50 -30.76 25.43
C ALA A 232 39.43 -29.97 26.21
N ASN A 233 39.74 -29.59 27.45
CA ASN A 233 38.87 -28.75 28.29
C ASN A 233 39.00 -27.24 28.00
N THR A 234 40.03 -26.84 27.26
CA THR A 234 40.31 -25.45 26.88
C THR A 234 41.19 -25.41 25.64
N ASP A 235 41.12 -24.34 24.86
CA ASP A 235 42.00 -24.10 23.70
C ASP A 235 43.25 -23.28 24.09
N VAL A 236 43.23 -22.64 25.27
CA VAL A 236 44.35 -21.84 25.78
C VAL A 236 44.59 -22.18 27.24
N VAL A 237 45.87 -22.39 27.59
CA VAL A 237 46.31 -22.57 28.97
C VAL A 237 47.46 -21.62 29.29
N TYR A 238 47.40 -21.00 30.46
CA TYR A 238 48.41 -20.06 30.93
C TYR A 238 49.31 -20.73 31.96
N VAL A 239 50.61 -20.45 31.89
CA VAL A 239 51.62 -21.11 32.73
C VAL A 239 52.67 -20.10 33.21
N SER A 240 53.20 -20.30 34.41
CA SER A 240 54.26 -19.41 34.95
C SER A 240 55.64 -19.68 34.37
N ASP A 241 55.90 -20.93 33.99
CA ASP A 241 57.15 -21.36 33.36
C ASP A 241 56.86 -22.30 32.19
N ILE A 242 56.91 -21.77 30.96
CA ILE A 242 56.66 -22.57 29.76
C ILE A 242 57.70 -23.68 29.55
N THR A 243 58.89 -23.53 30.13
CA THR A 243 59.96 -24.54 30.00
C THR A 243 59.68 -25.79 30.84
N SER A 244 58.77 -25.69 31.82
CA SER A 244 58.31 -26.80 32.63
C SER A 244 57.22 -27.65 31.95
N ILE A 245 56.67 -27.17 30.83
CA ILE A 245 55.54 -27.79 30.15
C ILE A 245 56.02 -28.93 29.25
N THR A 246 55.59 -30.14 29.61
CA THR A 246 55.89 -31.36 28.87
C THR A 246 54.61 -31.93 28.24
N LEU A 247 54.76 -32.84 27.27
CA LEU A 247 53.60 -33.54 26.68
C LEU A 247 52.74 -34.22 27.76
N SER A 248 53.37 -34.83 28.78
CA SER A 248 52.67 -35.44 29.92
C SER A 248 51.91 -34.41 30.78
N TRP A 249 52.45 -33.20 30.91
CA TRP A 249 51.77 -32.12 31.62
C TRP A 249 50.51 -31.69 30.88
N ILE A 250 50.59 -31.45 29.57
CA ILE A 250 49.43 -31.11 28.72
C ILE A 250 48.38 -32.21 28.80
N LYS A 251 48.83 -33.46 28.65
CA LYS A 251 47.98 -34.66 28.76
C LYS A 251 47.24 -34.74 30.10
N SER A 252 47.87 -34.36 31.21
CA SER A 252 47.27 -34.49 32.54
C SER A 252 46.39 -33.32 32.97
N ASN A 253 46.58 -32.12 32.38
CA ASN A 253 45.90 -30.90 32.82
C ASN A 253 44.85 -30.40 31.81
N VAL A 254 44.99 -30.77 30.54
CA VAL A 254 44.13 -30.23 29.46
C VAL A 254 43.27 -31.32 28.81
N ALA A 255 43.77 -32.55 28.69
CA ALA A 255 43.00 -33.62 28.07
C ALA A 255 41.81 -34.05 28.94
N VAL A 256 40.63 -34.18 28.34
CA VAL A 256 39.39 -34.61 29.02
C VAL A 256 39.46 -36.11 29.38
N ALA A 257 40.16 -36.90 28.58
CA ALA A 257 40.44 -38.32 28.86
C ALA A 257 41.95 -38.59 28.75
N PRO A 258 42.75 -38.22 29.77
CA PRO A 258 44.21 -38.33 29.70
C PRO A 258 44.70 -39.71 29.26
N ASP A 259 44.11 -40.81 29.72
CA ASP A 259 44.60 -42.15 29.35
C ASP A 259 44.35 -42.52 27.87
N GLU A 260 43.47 -41.79 27.19
CA GLU A 260 43.00 -42.06 25.81
C GLU A 260 43.38 -40.94 24.82
N THR A 261 44.22 -39.99 25.24
CA THR A 261 44.64 -38.85 24.43
C THR A 261 46.15 -38.88 24.19
N ASP A 262 46.56 -38.84 22.93
CA ASP A 262 47.94 -38.59 22.54
C ASP A 262 48.18 -37.09 22.37
N VAL A 263 49.39 -36.63 22.69
CA VAL A 263 49.75 -35.20 22.63
C VAL A 263 51.01 -35.04 21.78
N GLU A 264 50.93 -34.17 20.79
CA GLU A 264 52.04 -33.78 19.91
C GLU A 264 52.30 -32.28 20.02
N TYR A 265 53.57 -31.87 20.04
CA TYR A 265 53.93 -30.46 19.94
C TYR A 265 54.07 -30.08 18.46
N ILE A 266 53.26 -29.12 18.00
CA ILE A 266 53.18 -28.75 16.58
C ILE A 266 53.87 -27.41 16.26
N GLY A 267 54.46 -26.75 17.27
CA GLY A 267 55.19 -25.49 17.12
C GLY A 267 54.42 -24.27 17.63
N ASN A 268 55.11 -23.13 17.76
CA ASN A 268 54.55 -21.86 18.24
C ASN A 268 53.81 -21.96 19.58
N ASP A 269 54.34 -22.76 20.51
CA ASP A 269 53.73 -23.02 21.81
C ASP A 269 52.34 -23.68 21.73
N THR A 270 52.04 -24.34 20.61
CA THR A 270 50.80 -25.07 20.36
C THR A 270 51.01 -26.58 20.39
N TYR A 271 50.07 -27.29 21.00
CA TYR A 271 50.02 -28.74 21.14
C TYR A 271 48.75 -29.28 20.49
N LEU A 272 48.89 -30.34 19.71
CA LEU A 272 47.78 -31.10 19.13
C LEU A 272 47.47 -32.26 20.05
N LEU A 273 46.25 -32.31 20.57
CA LEU A 273 45.72 -33.44 21.31
C LEU A 273 44.88 -34.28 20.35
N THR A 274 45.09 -35.59 20.35
CA THR A 274 44.40 -36.54 19.47
C THR A 274 43.83 -37.68 20.30
N SER A 275 42.54 -37.96 20.12
CA SER A 275 41.88 -39.12 20.71
C SER A 275 41.19 -39.94 19.62
N VAL A 276 40.96 -41.22 19.90
CA VAL A 276 40.18 -42.11 19.04
C VAL A 276 38.85 -42.40 19.71
N VAL A 277 37.75 -41.98 19.10
CA VAL A 277 36.38 -42.24 19.58
C VAL A 277 35.64 -42.96 18.46
N ASP A 278 35.04 -44.11 18.78
CA ASP A 278 34.34 -44.97 17.80
C ASP A 278 35.14 -45.33 16.53
N GLY A 279 36.48 -45.36 16.65
CA GLY A 279 37.38 -45.67 15.54
C GLY A 279 37.75 -44.47 14.66
N GLU A 280 37.21 -43.29 14.95
CA GLU A 280 37.55 -42.02 14.30
C GLU A 280 38.56 -41.22 15.14
N GLN A 281 39.50 -40.55 14.47
CA GLN A 281 40.43 -39.64 15.13
C GLN A 281 39.79 -38.26 15.24
N ILE A 282 39.69 -37.78 16.47
CA ILE A 282 39.27 -36.42 16.80
C ILE A 282 40.45 -35.65 17.40
N THR A 283 40.54 -34.36 17.12
CA THR A 283 41.68 -33.54 17.53
C THR A 283 41.26 -32.20 18.12
N SER A 284 42.12 -31.64 18.97
CA SER A 284 42.01 -30.26 19.46
C SER A 284 43.38 -29.64 19.59
N GLU A 285 43.50 -28.35 19.24
CA GLU A 285 44.73 -27.59 19.39
C GLU A 285 44.69 -26.75 20.66
N VAL A 286 45.77 -26.81 21.44
CA VAL A 286 45.90 -26.08 22.71
C VAL A 286 47.13 -25.21 22.65
N ARG A 287 46.95 -23.91 22.85
CA ARG A 287 48.03 -22.95 22.93
C ARG A 287 48.44 -22.70 24.37
N VAL A 288 49.74 -22.77 24.64
CA VAL A 288 50.34 -22.45 25.93
C VAL A 288 50.87 -21.03 25.90
N ILE A 289 50.51 -20.23 26.90
CA ILE A 289 50.96 -18.84 27.02
C ILE A 289 51.68 -18.66 28.37
N GLN A 290 52.92 -18.16 28.33
CA GLN A 290 53.63 -17.82 29.55
C GLN A 290 53.17 -16.47 30.10
N CYS A 291 52.86 -16.40 31.40
CA CYS A 291 52.52 -15.18 32.13
C CYS A 291 52.96 -15.29 33.60
N ASP A 292 52.96 -14.21 34.38
CA ASP A 292 53.30 -14.30 35.81
C ASP A 292 52.16 -14.99 36.60
N GLU A 293 52.48 -15.67 37.72
CA GLU A 293 51.45 -16.36 38.55
C GLU A 293 50.38 -15.40 39.09
N SER A 294 50.75 -14.12 39.25
CA SER A 294 49.85 -13.06 39.69
C SER A 294 49.05 -12.43 38.56
N ASP A 295 49.33 -12.76 37.29
CA ASP A 295 48.62 -12.19 36.17
C ASP A 295 47.16 -12.64 36.20
N TRP A 296 46.27 -11.69 35.95
CA TRP A 296 44.83 -11.86 36.03
C TRP A 296 44.18 -11.28 34.77
N GLY A 297 43.03 -11.82 34.40
CA GLY A 297 42.36 -11.44 33.17
C GLY A 297 40.90 -11.85 33.14
N PHE A 298 40.23 -11.55 32.03
CA PHE A 298 38.87 -12.00 31.78
C PHE A 298 38.85 -13.52 31.60
N THR A 299 38.00 -14.20 32.35
CA THR A 299 37.75 -15.65 32.21
C THR A 299 36.53 -15.93 31.32
N ASP A 300 35.75 -14.89 31.00
CA ASP A 300 34.63 -14.93 30.06
C ASP A 300 35.02 -14.52 28.62
N SER A 301 34.28 -15.04 27.64
CA SER A 301 34.38 -14.69 26.22
C SER A 301 33.27 -13.74 25.75
N LEU A 302 32.69 -12.93 26.65
CA LEU A 302 31.55 -12.07 26.33
C LEU A 302 31.98 -10.82 25.54
N GLU A 303 31.61 -10.73 24.26
CA GLU A 303 31.92 -9.56 23.41
C GLU A 303 30.66 -8.78 23.00
N THR A 304 29.57 -9.50 22.75
CA THR A 304 28.28 -8.92 22.35
C THR A 304 27.21 -9.27 23.38
N ILE A 305 26.39 -8.27 23.74
CA ILE A 305 25.23 -8.41 24.63
C ILE A 305 24.00 -7.74 24.02
N TYR A 306 22.81 -8.19 24.40
CA TYR A 306 21.55 -7.71 23.87
C TYR A 306 20.70 -7.05 24.97
N THR A 307 20.06 -5.93 24.68
CA THR A 307 19.01 -5.38 25.55
C THR A 307 17.86 -6.37 25.68
N ALA A 308 17.03 -6.24 26.73
CA ALA A 308 15.87 -7.11 26.97
C ALA A 308 16.18 -8.59 26.74
N ASN A 309 17.30 -9.04 27.29
CA ASN A 309 17.74 -10.43 27.30
C ASN A 309 18.10 -10.81 28.75
N GLY A 310 18.36 -12.08 29.02
CA GLY A 310 18.77 -12.52 30.35
C GLY A 310 20.10 -11.88 30.82
N PRO A 311 20.47 -12.10 32.09
CA PRO A 311 21.62 -11.43 32.70
C PRO A 311 22.94 -11.82 32.05
N TYR A 312 23.82 -10.82 31.99
CA TYR A 312 25.20 -10.95 31.54
C TYR A 312 26.13 -10.66 32.70
N TYR A 313 27.21 -11.42 32.78
CA TYR A 313 28.22 -11.25 33.82
C TYR A 313 29.59 -11.08 33.20
N THR A 314 30.46 -10.30 33.83
CA THR A 314 31.89 -10.36 33.57
C THR A 314 32.58 -11.04 34.74
N THR A 315 33.53 -11.93 34.43
CA THR A 315 34.32 -12.66 35.43
C THR A 315 35.79 -12.44 35.17
N ILE A 316 36.54 -12.23 36.26
CA ILE A 316 38.01 -12.19 36.21
C ILE A 316 38.58 -13.26 37.12
N GLY A 317 39.73 -13.79 36.72
CA GLY A 317 40.44 -14.81 37.47
C GLY A 317 41.94 -14.70 37.26
N TYR A 318 42.69 -15.38 38.11
CA TYR A 318 44.13 -15.56 37.90
C TYR A 318 44.34 -16.45 36.67
N LEU A 319 45.16 -15.99 35.72
CA LEU A 319 45.29 -16.67 34.43
C LEU A 319 45.88 -18.07 34.59
N VAL A 320 46.91 -18.22 35.43
CA VAL A 320 47.63 -19.48 35.63
C VAL A 320 46.80 -20.49 36.43
N SER A 321 46.20 -20.10 37.56
CA SER A 321 45.42 -21.03 38.39
C SER A 321 43.98 -21.23 37.92
N GLY A 322 43.44 -20.29 37.12
CA GLY A 322 42.03 -20.26 36.72
C GLY A 322 41.07 -19.91 37.86
N GLU A 323 41.58 -19.59 39.05
CA GLU A 323 40.75 -19.25 40.21
C GLU A 323 40.08 -17.88 40.02
N ASP A 324 38.75 -17.86 40.15
CA ASP A 324 37.95 -16.64 40.10
C ASP A 324 38.31 -15.69 41.24
N ILE A 325 38.39 -14.40 40.93
CA ILE A 325 38.60 -13.35 41.91
C ILE A 325 37.23 -12.79 42.28
N GLU A 326 36.84 -12.91 43.55
CA GLU A 326 35.48 -12.55 43.99
C GLU A 326 35.39 -11.21 44.74
N SER A 327 36.53 -10.61 45.12
CA SER A 327 36.54 -9.40 45.95
C SER A 327 37.70 -8.46 45.63
N GLY A 328 37.55 -7.18 46.01
CA GLY A 328 38.56 -6.14 45.73
C GLY A 328 38.54 -5.61 44.30
N ILE A 329 37.47 -5.89 43.55
CA ILE A 329 37.31 -5.53 42.15
C ILE A 329 36.45 -4.27 42.03
N THR A 330 36.81 -3.38 41.10
CA THR A 330 35.96 -2.26 40.67
C THR A 330 35.70 -2.35 39.18
N TYR A 331 34.44 -2.21 38.79
CA TYR A 331 34.01 -2.19 37.40
C TYR A 331 33.58 -0.78 36.99
N ALA A 332 33.86 -0.41 35.74
CA ALA A 332 33.40 0.84 35.16
C ALA A 332 33.09 0.66 33.66
N SER A 333 31.96 1.18 33.22
CA SER A 333 31.64 1.35 31.80
C SER A 333 32.11 2.73 31.33
N SER A 334 32.61 2.82 30.10
CA SER A 334 32.93 4.11 29.47
C SER A 334 31.69 4.97 29.20
N ASP A 335 30.50 4.35 29.05
CA ASP A 335 29.22 5.04 28.86
C ASP A 335 28.06 4.27 29.52
N ASN A 336 27.63 4.76 30.68
CA ASN A 336 26.51 4.19 31.43
C ASN A 336 25.14 4.39 30.75
N SER A 337 25.04 5.25 29.73
CA SER A 337 23.82 5.38 28.93
C SER A 337 23.65 4.23 27.94
N VAL A 338 24.72 3.48 27.62
CA VAL A 338 24.75 2.31 26.73
C VAL A 338 24.70 1.00 27.52
N MET A 339 25.53 0.88 28.56
CA MET A 339 25.58 -0.28 29.43
C MET A 339 26.01 0.14 30.82
N THR A 340 25.29 -0.32 31.84
CA THR A 340 25.71 -0.17 33.24
C THR A 340 26.35 -1.45 33.75
N VAL A 341 27.22 -1.34 34.75
CA VAL A 341 27.84 -2.49 35.41
C VAL A 341 27.67 -2.38 36.92
N SER A 342 27.21 -3.46 37.56
CA SER A 342 27.02 -3.51 39.01
C SER A 342 28.34 -3.71 39.76
N ALA A 343 28.31 -3.56 41.09
CA ALA A 343 29.47 -3.85 41.93
C ALA A 343 29.91 -5.33 41.90
N TYR A 344 29.06 -6.22 41.38
CA TYR A 344 29.30 -7.66 41.28
C TYR A 344 29.61 -8.12 39.86
N GLY A 345 29.87 -7.18 38.94
CA GLY A 345 30.18 -7.50 37.54
C GLY A 345 28.97 -7.92 36.70
N GLU A 346 27.75 -7.64 37.15
CA GLU A 346 26.55 -7.81 36.32
C GLU A 346 26.48 -6.67 35.30
N LEU A 347 26.38 -7.03 34.02
CA LEU A 347 26.31 -6.10 32.89
C LEU A 347 24.86 -5.95 32.46
N ILE A 348 24.34 -4.71 32.52
CA ILE A 348 22.95 -4.39 32.16
C ILE A 348 22.98 -3.51 30.91
N PRO A 349 22.71 -4.09 29.72
CA PRO A 349 22.60 -3.34 28.48
C PRO A 349 21.37 -2.42 28.49
N VAL A 350 21.55 -1.17 28.07
CA VAL A 350 20.53 -0.10 28.11
C VAL A 350 20.06 0.28 26.70
N LYS A 351 20.98 0.51 25.76
CA LYS A 351 20.70 0.85 24.35
C LYS A 351 21.83 0.35 23.46
N ALA A 352 21.62 0.27 22.15
CA ALA A 352 22.68 -0.10 21.21
C ALA A 352 23.88 0.87 21.27
N GLY A 353 25.09 0.32 21.15
CA GLY A 353 26.34 1.08 21.17
C GLY A 353 27.55 0.25 21.57
N VAL A 354 28.74 0.84 21.50
CA VAL A 354 30.00 0.18 21.88
C VAL A 354 30.56 0.86 23.12
N VAL A 355 30.92 0.07 24.13
CA VAL A 355 31.53 0.57 25.37
C VAL A 355 32.82 -0.16 25.70
N THR A 356 33.74 0.54 26.36
CA THR A 356 34.90 -0.09 26.98
C THR A 356 34.59 -0.40 28.44
N LEU A 357 34.52 -1.68 28.79
CA LEU A 357 34.50 -2.15 30.16
C LEU A 357 35.91 -2.07 30.74
N THR A 358 36.07 -1.35 31.85
CA THR A 358 37.31 -1.28 32.63
C THR A 358 37.12 -2.05 33.93
N VAL A 359 38.00 -3.02 34.18
CA VAL A 359 38.06 -3.78 35.43
C VAL A 359 39.34 -3.40 36.15
N THR A 360 39.24 -3.01 37.42
CA THR A 360 40.39 -2.64 38.27
C THR A 360 40.51 -3.61 39.43
N PHE A 361 41.69 -4.18 39.63
CA PHE A 361 42.04 -5.07 40.72
C PHE A 361 43.47 -4.79 41.18
N ASN A 362 43.71 -4.76 42.49
CA ASN A 362 45.01 -4.45 43.10
C ASN A 362 45.72 -3.17 42.60
N GLY A 363 44.95 -2.18 42.13
CA GLY A 363 45.49 -0.91 41.59
C GLY A 363 45.90 -0.96 40.12
N GLU A 364 45.78 -2.12 39.48
CA GLU A 364 45.95 -2.32 38.04
C GLU A 364 44.60 -2.42 37.35
N TYR A 365 44.56 -2.19 36.03
CA TYR A 365 43.33 -2.32 35.26
C TYR A 365 43.53 -2.99 33.92
N ILE A 366 42.52 -3.74 33.49
CA ILE A 366 42.39 -4.31 32.14
C ILE A 366 41.10 -3.78 31.50
N ARG A 367 41.03 -3.87 30.17
CA ARG A 367 39.89 -3.38 29.40
C ARG A 367 39.45 -4.38 28.35
N LYS A 368 38.14 -4.38 28.09
CA LYS A 368 37.52 -5.14 27.01
C LYS A 368 36.45 -4.28 26.36
N GLU A 369 36.33 -4.38 25.04
CA GLU A 369 35.24 -3.75 24.30
C GLU A 369 34.01 -4.64 24.36
N ILE A 370 32.84 -4.04 24.65
CA ILE A 370 31.55 -4.71 24.65
C ILE A 370 30.64 -4.00 23.65
N THR A 371 30.11 -4.76 22.71
CA THR A 371 29.08 -4.29 21.78
C THR A 371 27.71 -4.59 22.35
N VAL A 372 26.90 -3.56 22.55
CA VAL A 372 25.49 -3.69 22.90
C VAL A 372 24.65 -3.61 21.62
N ARG A 373 23.84 -4.63 21.39
CA ARG A 373 22.80 -4.68 20.34
C ARG A 373 21.42 -4.59 21.00
N GLU A 374 20.42 -4.18 20.25
CA GLU A 374 19.03 -4.19 20.69
C GLU A 374 18.35 -5.53 20.39
N ARG A 375 17.42 -5.93 21.27
CA ARG A 375 16.45 -7.00 21.00
C ARG A 375 15.05 -6.40 20.97
N PRO A 376 14.65 -5.75 19.86
CA PRO A 376 13.30 -5.23 19.74
C PRO A 376 12.28 -6.36 19.77
N VAL A 377 11.10 -6.10 20.35
CA VAL A 377 9.97 -7.04 20.29
C VAL A 377 9.24 -6.98 18.94
N ALA A 378 9.41 -5.88 18.21
CA ALA A 378 8.87 -5.64 16.88
C ALA A 378 9.73 -4.58 16.17
N PHE A 379 9.72 -4.60 14.84
CA PHE A 379 10.25 -3.53 14.00
C PHE A 379 9.34 -3.41 12.76
N GLU A 380 9.51 -2.35 11.99
CA GLU A 380 8.70 -2.11 10.79
C GLU A 380 9.59 -2.00 9.55
N LEU A 381 9.11 -2.51 8.43
CA LEU A 381 9.73 -2.28 7.12
C LEU A 381 9.38 -0.88 6.61
N GLU A 382 10.11 -0.40 5.60
CA GLU A 382 9.78 0.84 4.92
C GLU A 382 8.37 0.81 4.31
N MET A 383 7.95 -0.38 3.84
CA MET A 383 6.60 -0.67 3.37
C MET A 383 5.99 -1.87 4.10
N GLN A 384 4.70 -1.81 4.41
CA GLN A 384 3.92 -2.85 5.09
C GLN A 384 2.90 -3.50 4.16
N SER A 385 2.38 -4.67 4.54
CA SER A 385 1.34 -5.40 3.81
C SER A 385 0.12 -4.53 3.44
N ALA A 386 -0.28 -3.62 4.33
CA ALA A 386 -1.38 -2.69 4.09
C ALA A 386 -1.08 -1.65 2.98
N ASP A 387 0.18 -1.28 2.76
CA ASP A 387 0.59 -0.36 1.68
C ASP A 387 0.45 -1.02 0.29
N ALA A 388 0.28 -2.34 0.23
CA ALA A 388 0.00 -3.09 -0.99
C ALA A 388 -1.51 -3.24 -1.28
N LYS A 389 -2.37 -2.77 -0.38
CA LYS A 389 -3.84 -2.92 -0.45
C LYS A 389 -4.51 -1.56 -0.60
N LEU A 390 -4.31 -0.95 -1.77
CA LEU A 390 -4.91 0.33 -2.18
C LEU A 390 -5.70 0.16 -3.47
N GLY A 391 -6.54 1.15 -3.79
CA GLY A 391 -7.34 1.17 -5.01
C GLY A 391 -8.62 0.37 -4.91
N ILE A 392 -9.26 0.14 -6.05
CA ILE A 392 -10.43 -0.75 -6.17
C ILE A 392 -9.95 -2.20 -6.18
N GLN A 393 -8.77 -2.49 -6.75
CA GLN A 393 -8.24 -3.86 -6.77
C GLN A 393 -7.73 -4.34 -5.41
N MET A 394 -7.36 -3.41 -4.50
CA MET A 394 -6.74 -3.75 -3.22
C MET A 394 -5.46 -4.58 -3.38
N THR A 395 -4.72 -4.32 -4.46
CA THR A 395 -3.45 -4.99 -4.80
C THR A 395 -2.46 -4.00 -5.40
N ARG A 396 -1.16 -4.23 -5.21
CA ARG A 396 -0.10 -3.39 -5.76
C ARG A 396 0.79 -4.16 -6.72
N LYS A 397 0.88 -3.66 -7.95
CA LYS A 397 1.74 -4.13 -9.03
C LYS A 397 3.07 -3.37 -9.06
N TRP A 398 4.10 -4.02 -9.56
CA TRP A 398 5.45 -3.48 -9.67
C TRP A 398 6.00 -3.69 -11.07
N GLY A 399 6.56 -2.64 -11.66
CA GLY A 399 7.35 -2.74 -12.89
C GLY A 399 8.68 -3.45 -12.64
N ASN A 400 9.36 -3.82 -13.71
CA ASN A 400 10.68 -4.47 -13.69
C ASN A 400 11.85 -3.48 -13.75
N TYR A 401 11.56 -2.19 -13.91
CA TYR A 401 12.58 -1.13 -13.95
C TYR A 401 12.28 0.02 -12.99
N TRP A 402 13.34 0.68 -12.52
CA TRP A 402 13.38 1.92 -11.75
C TRP A 402 14.37 2.88 -12.39
N PHE A 403 14.26 4.17 -12.08
CA PHE A 403 15.30 5.14 -12.39
C PHE A 403 16.38 5.12 -11.30
N ASP A 404 17.65 5.08 -11.69
CA ASP A 404 18.78 5.28 -10.80
C ASP A 404 19.05 6.78 -10.53
N GLU A 405 20.03 7.07 -9.69
CA GLU A 405 20.44 8.45 -9.34
C GLU A 405 20.88 9.31 -10.56
N ASN A 406 21.21 8.68 -11.69
CA ASN A 406 21.61 9.34 -12.94
C ASN A 406 20.46 9.42 -13.96
N GLY A 407 19.26 8.92 -13.60
CA GLY A 407 18.10 8.84 -14.48
C GLY A 407 18.18 7.73 -15.53
N ALA A 408 19.09 6.76 -15.38
CA ALA A 408 19.12 5.55 -16.21
C ALA A 408 18.21 4.47 -15.63
N LEU A 409 17.70 3.58 -16.48
CA LEU A 409 16.88 2.46 -16.04
C LEU A 409 17.73 1.34 -15.43
N THR A 410 17.31 0.84 -14.28
CA THR A 410 17.90 -0.30 -13.56
C THR A 410 16.80 -1.27 -13.13
N SER A 411 17.13 -2.55 -12.94
CA SER A 411 16.24 -3.54 -12.31
C SER A 411 16.50 -3.69 -10.80
N THR A 412 17.19 -2.72 -10.21
CA THR A 412 17.54 -2.73 -8.78
C THR A 412 16.70 -1.72 -8.00
N PHE A 413 16.19 -2.15 -6.84
CA PHE A 413 15.43 -1.33 -5.90
C PHE A 413 15.99 -1.48 -4.50
N THR A 414 16.25 -0.37 -3.82
CA THR A 414 16.68 -0.39 -2.41
C THR A 414 15.47 -0.52 -1.50
N PHE A 415 15.53 -1.44 -0.54
CA PHE A 415 14.46 -1.69 0.42
C PHE A 415 15.03 -2.00 1.81
N GLY A 416 14.39 -1.50 2.85
CA GLY A 416 14.92 -1.65 4.20
C GLY A 416 13.90 -1.61 5.34
N ILE A 417 14.46 -1.34 6.51
CA ILE A 417 13.73 -1.19 7.76
C ILE A 417 13.40 0.30 7.97
N LEU A 418 12.19 0.59 8.43
CA LEU A 418 11.82 1.93 8.84
C LEU A 418 12.70 2.38 10.01
N ASN A 419 13.23 3.60 9.93
CA ASN A 419 14.07 4.18 10.98
C ASN A 419 15.29 3.30 11.31
N ASP A 420 15.89 2.66 10.29
CA ASP A 420 17.03 1.76 10.49
C ASP A 420 18.25 2.50 11.07
N ARG A 421 18.54 2.21 12.33
CA ARG A 421 19.70 2.72 13.06
C ARG A 421 20.82 1.68 13.16
N ASN A 422 20.65 0.52 12.49
CA ASN A 422 21.51 -0.65 12.62
C ASN A 422 21.79 -0.98 14.10
N ALA A 423 20.74 -0.95 14.93
CA ALA A 423 20.83 -1.15 16.37
C ALA A 423 20.72 -2.63 16.77
N PHE A 424 20.10 -3.44 15.92
CA PHE A 424 19.85 -4.88 16.09
C PHE A 424 20.17 -5.60 14.79
N ASP A 425 20.36 -6.92 14.83
CA ASP A 425 20.74 -7.72 13.65
C ASP A 425 19.50 -8.32 12.97
N ILE A 426 19.49 -8.35 11.64
CA ILE A 426 18.44 -9.03 10.85
C ILE A 426 19.03 -10.01 9.84
N ALA A 427 18.23 -11.02 9.49
CA ALA A 427 18.46 -11.89 8.34
C ALA A 427 17.35 -11.68 7.31
N TRP A 428 17.75 -11.44 6.05
CA TRP A 428 16.85 -11.37 4.91
C TRP A 428 16.70 -12.73 4.25
N THR A 429 15.46 -13.10 3.94
CA THR A 429 15.11 -14.26 3.12
C THR A 429 14.16 -13.84 2.01
N VAL A 430 14.22 -14.50 0.86
CA VAL A 430 13.34 -14.24 -0.29
C VAL A 430 12.60 -15.52 -0.69
N SER A 431 11.36 -15.36 -1.16
CA SER A 431 10.63 -16.45 -1.80
C SER A 431 11.33 -16.95 -3.07
N THR A 432 11.16 -18.24 -3.37
CA THR A 432 11.56 -18.83 -4.66
C THR A 432 10.41 -18.71 -5.66
N GLY A 433 10.74 -18.81 -6.96
CA GLY A 433 9.73 -18.91 -8.01
C GLY A 433 8.94 -20.21 -7.95
N GLU A 434 7.88 -20.28 -8.76
CA GLU A 434 7.00 -21.46 -8.84
C GLU A 434 7.75 -22.75 -9.18
N ASN A 435 8.89 -22.67 -9.88
CA ASN A 435 9.73 -23.82 -10.23
C ASN A 435 11.01 -23.92 -9.36
N GLY A 436 11.08 -23.18 -8.25
CA GLY A 436 12.21 -23.16 -7.32
C GLY A 436 13.41 -22.33 -7.79
N GLU A 437 13.25 -21.53 -8.84
CA GLU A 437 14.27 -20.61 -9.35
C GLU A 437 14.43 -19.38 -8.45
N GLU A 438 15.62 -18.78 -8.51
CA GLU A 438 15.92 -17.51 -7.85
C GLU A 438 15.22 -16.37 -8.62
N LEU A 439 14.47 -15.54 -7.88
CA LEU A 439 13.73 -14.41 -8.46
C LEU A 439 14.50 -13.09 -8.35
N VAL A 440 15.33 -12.94 -7.32
CA VAL A 440 16.12 -11.73 -7.07
C VAL A 440 17.47 -12.09 -6.47
N THR A 441 18.46 -11.21 -6.64
CA THR A 441 19.69 -11.23 -5.84
C THR A 441 19.69 -10.06 -4.85
N LEU A 442 20.20 -10.29 -3.64
CA LEU A 442 20.32 -9.24 -2.60
C LEU A 442 21.79 -8.83 -2.40
N ALA A 443 22.03 -7.52 -2.31
CA ALA A 443 23.32 -6.96 -1.90
C ALA A 443 23.13 -5.92 -0.78
N PRO A 444 24.03 -5.83 0.21
CA PRO A 444 24.01 -4.71 1.15
C PRO A 444 24.29 -3.38 0.44
N THR A 445 23.60 -2.31 0.82
CA THR A 445 23.79 -0.96 0.25
C THR A 445 25.17 -0.36 0.57
N GLY A 446 25.76 -0.76 1.71
CA GLY A 446 27.07 -0.26 2.17
C GLY A 446 27.02 1.15 2.81
N ASP A 447 25.83 1.69 3.08
CA ASP A 447 25.63 3.01 3.70
C ASP A 447 25.60 2.97 5.25
N GLY A 448 25.78 1.78 5.84
CA GLY A 448 25.75 1.55 7.29
C GLY A 448 24.38 1.18 7.85
N THR A 449 23.34 1.17 7.01
CA THR A 449 22.02 0.57 7.31
C THR A 449 22.03 -0.94 7.03
N GLN A 450 20.94 -1.62 7.35
CA GLN A 450 20.65 -3.01 7.01
C GLN A 450 19.71 -3.13 5.81
N SER A 451 19.50 -2.03 5.08
CA SER A 451 18.82 -2.04 3.79
C SER A 451 19.57 -2.88 2.76
N VAL A 452 18.82 -3.41 1.81
CA VAL A 452 19.33 -4.25 0.73
C VAL A 452 18.96 -3.67 -0.62
N ASP A 453 19.90 -3.74 -1.55
CA ASP A 453 19.64 -3.57 -2.97
C ASP A 453 19.12 -4.89 -3.52
N ILE A 454 17.87 -4.87 -3.99
CA ILE A 454 17.17 -5.99 -4.59
C ILE A 454 17.31 -5.88 -6.10
N THR A 455 18.06 -6.76 -6.75
CA THR A 455 18.09 -6.85 -8.22
C THR A 455 17.09 -7.90 -8.68
N PHE A 456 16.01 -7.45 -9.34
CA PHE A 456 14.99 -8.32 -9.92
C PHE A 456 15.51 -9.01 -11.18
N LEU A 457 15.38 -10.33 -11.22
CA LEU A 457 15.81 -11.18 -12.34
C LEU A 457 14.66 -11.37 -13.34
N GLU A 458 14.99 -11.78 -14.56
CA GLU A 458 13.99 -12.06 -15.60
C GLU A 458 12.94 -13.10 -15.15
N ALA A 459 13.34 -14.06 -14.30
CA ALA A 459 12.43 -15.05 -13.73
C ALA A 459 11.35 -14.45 -12.83
N SER A 460 11.56 -13.25 -12.26
CA SER A 460 10.56 -12.59 -11.40
C SER A 460 9.34 -12.06 -12.15
N ARG A 461 9.42 -11.93 -13.47
CA ARG A 461 8.36 -11.36 -14.31
C ARG A 461 7.08 -12.19 -14.20
N GLY A 462 5.97 -11.52 -13.91
CA GLY A 462 4.67 -12.16 -13.68
C GLY A 462 4.55 -12.88 -12.34
N GLN A 463 5.58 -12.89 -11.49
CA GLN A 463 5.59 -13.61 -10.21
C GLN A 463 5.53 -12.65 -9.01
N SER A 464 5.21 -13.22 -7.84
CA SER A 464 5.26 -12.55 -6.55
C SER A 464 6.61 -12.79 -5.86
N VAL A 465 7.33 -11.72 -5.52
CA VAL A 465 8.56 -11.79 -4.74
C VAL A 465 8.29 -11.33 -3.31
N THR A 466 8.37 -12.24 -2.35
CA THR A 466 8.21 -11.91 -0.93
C THR A 466 9.56 -11.83 -0.25
N LEU A 467 9.90 -10.64 0.26
CA LEU A 467 11.06 -10.45 1.14
C LEU A 467 10.61 -10.53 2.59
N THR A 468 11.39 -11.21 3.41
CA THR A 468 11.16 -11.32 4.85
C THR A 468 12.43 -10.95 5.60
N ALA A 469 12.35 -9.96 6.48
CA ALA A 469 13.37 -9.66 7.47
C ALA A 469 13.01 -10.35 8.79
N THR A 470 13.95 -11.06 9.39
CA THR A 470 13.79 -11.73 10.70
C THR A 470 14.86 -11.22 11.66
N LEU A 471 14.47 -10.83 12.87
CA LEU A 471 15.42 -10.45 13.92
C LEU A 471 16.38 -11.61 14.23
N VAL A 472 17.66 -11.33 14.45
CA VAL A 472 18.67 -12.29 14.84
C VAL A 472 19.26 -11.90 16.19
N VAL A 473 19.33 -12.86 17.12
CA VAL A 473 19.95 -12.68 18.45
C VAL A 473 20.90 -13.84 18.69
N ASN A 474 22.19 -13.58 18.93
CA ASN A 474 23.22 -14.62 19.08
C ASN A 474 23.17 -15.66 17.93
N LYS A 475 23.15 -15.18 16.67
CA LYS A 475 22.98 -15.97 15.44
C LYS A 475 21.66 -16.75 15.29
N ARG A 476 20.75 -16.70 16.27
CA ARG A 476 19.44 -17.36 16.21
C ARG A 476 18.39 -16.43 15.61
N PRO A 477 17.72 -16.81 14.51
CA PRO A 477 16.54 -16.10 14.02
C PRO A 477 15.39 -16.22 15.04
N ILE A 478 14.80 -15.08 15.40
CA ILE A 478 13.64 -14.99 16.29
C ILE A 478 12.38 -15.02 15.43
N ALA A 479 11.83 -16.21 15.22
CA ALA A 479 10.78 -16.47 14.23
C ALA A 479 9.51 -15.61 14.39
N ASN A 480 9.16 -15.21 15.63
CA ASN A 480 7.99 -14.38 15.92
C ASN A 480 8.27 -12.87 15.82
N VAL A 481 9.51 -12.45 15.54
CA VAL A 481 9.88 -11.06 15.30
C VAL A 481 10.39 -10.95 13.86
N ARG A 482 9.45 -10.98 12.93
CA ARG A 482 9.69 -10.84 11.49
C ARG A 482 8.70 -9.87 10.86
N ARG A 483 9.05 -9.39 9.67
CA ARG A 483 8.19 -8.61 8.78
C ARG A 483 8.43 -9.00 7.33
N SER A 484 7.37 -8.97 6.55
CA SER A 484 7.43 -9.33 5.13
C SER A 484 6.71 -8.31 4.26
N PHE A 485 7.19 -8.17 3.03
CA PHE A 485 6.52 -7.40 1.98
C PHE A 485 6.61 -8.15 0.66
N THR A 486 5.51 -8.13 -0.10
CA THR A 486 5.38 -8.85 -1.37
C THR A 486 5.30 -7.88 -2.55
N PHE A 487 6.20 -8.06 -3.51
CA PHE A 487 6.25 -7.35 -4.78
C PHE A 487 5.59 -8.21 -5.86
N ASN A 488 4.42 -7.79 -6.36
CA ASN A 488 3.77 -8.46 -7.50
C ASN A 488 4.33 -7.87 -8.81
N ILE A 489 5.31 -8.54 -9.40
CA ILE A 489 6.04 -8.04 -10.57
C ILE A 489 5.21 -8.33 -11.83
N ILE A 490 4.99 -7.31 -12.65
CA ILE A 490 4.27 -7.50 -13.91
C ILE A 490 5.15 -8.16 -14.96
N ASP A 491 4.54 -8.93 -15.85
CA ASP A 491 5.25 -9.66 -16.89
C ASP A 491 5.82 -8.74 -17.98
N GLU A 492 5.08 -7.68 -18.32
CA GLU A 492 5.44 -6.73 -19.39
C GLU A 492 6.55 -5.76 -19.00
N ASP A 493 7.27 -5.22 -19.98
CA ASP A 493 8.29 -4.20 -19.76
C ASP A 493 7.67 -2.92 -19.19
N ALA A 494 8.02 -2.57 -17.95
CA ALA A 494 7.38 -1.46 -17.26
C ALA A 494 8.27 -0.81 -16.21
N VAL A 495 8.06 0.49 -16.04
CA VAL A 495 8.87 1.32 -15.17
C VAL A 495 8.03 1.81 -14.00
N ASN A 496 8.56 1.60 -12.79
CA ASN A 496 8.03 2.16 -11.56
C ASN A 496 8.30 3.67 -11.51
N VAL A 497 7.26 4.48 -11.33
CA VAL A 497 7.36 5.94 -11.29
C VAL A 497 6.76 6.49 -10.00
N TYR A 498 7.43 7.50 -9.45
CA TYR A 498 7.07 8.15 -8.17
C TYR A 498 6.70 9.62 -8.34
N ASN A 499 6.94 10.19 -9.51
CA ASN A 499 6.68 11.60 -9.78
C ASN A 499 6.39 11.85 -11.25
N TRP A 500 5.99 13.09 -11.53
CA TRP A 500 5.63 13.52 -12.88
C TRP A 500 6.79 13.43 -13.89
N GLU A 501 8.02 13.76 -13.47
CA GLU A 501 9.17 13.79 -14.39
C GLU A 501 9.52 12.39 -14.88
N GLU A 502 9.47 11.40 -14.00
CA GLU A 502 9.64 9.99 -14.32
C GLU A 502 8.52 9.49 -15.23
N MET A 503 7.25 9.73 -14.87
CA MET A 503 6.09 9.34 -15.69
C MET A 503 6.19 9.89 -17.11
N ARG A 504 6.55 11.16 -17.24
CA ARG A 504 6.75 11.80 -18.55
C ARG A 504 7.91 11.17 -19.31
N SER A 505 9.02 10.89 -18.64
CA SER A 505 10.20 10.28 -19.27
C SER A 505 9.85 8.91 -19.85
N VAL A 506 9.13 8.08 -19.11
CA VAL A 506 8.66 6.76 -19.58
C VAL A 506 7.69 6.90 -20.75
N ALA A 507 6.74 7.84 -20.65
CA ALA A 507 5.83 8.11 -21.77
C ALA A 507 6.63 8.45 -23.04
N ASP A 508 7.63 9.33 -22.95
CA ASP A 508 8.46 9.73 -24.09
C ASP A 508 9.31 8.58 -24.69
N MET A 509 9.61 7.51 -23.94
CA MET A 509 10.33 6.32 -24.45
C MET A 509 9.50 5.49 -25.44
N ARG A 510 8.17 5.42 -25.24
CA ARG A 510 7.19 4.74 -26.12
C ARG A 510 7.29 3.21 -26.23
N ASP A 511 8.10 2.56 -25.40
CA ASP A 511 8.34 1.11 -25.44
C ASP A 511 8.18 0.40 -24.09
N LYS A 512 7.82 1.13 -23.02
CA LYS A 512 7.56 0.58 -21.69
C LYS A 512 6.25 1.10 -21.09
N HIS A 513 5.60 0.27 -20.29
CA HIS A 513 4.43 0.63 -19.51
C HIS A 513 4.81 1.43 -18.26
N ILE A 514 3.83 2.12 -17.68
CA ILE A 514 3.99 2.98 -16.51
C ILE A 514 3.33 2.31 -15.31
N VAL A 515 4.05 2.20 -14.19
CA VAL A 515 3.51 1.68 -12.92
C VAL A 515 3.69 2.73 -11.83
N MET A 516 2.59 3.29 -11.34
CA MET A 516 2.62 4.31 -10.29
C MET A 516 2.92 3.67 -8.93
N GLN A 517 3.90 4.22 -8.21
CA GLN A 517 4.28 3.77 -6.86
C GLN A 517 4.03 4.83 -5.77
N SER A 518 3.47 5.98 -6.15
CA SER A 518 2.98 7.04 -5.28
C SER A 518 1.99 7.94 -6.02
N ASP A 519 1.33 8.83 -5.28
CA ASP A 519 0.58 9.93 -5.87
C ASP A 519 1.48 10.80 -6.76
N ILE A 520 0.96 11.20 -7.92
CA ILE A 520 1.67 12.03 -8.90
C ILE A 520 0.97 13.39 -8.98
N PHE A 521 1.71 14.43 -8.59
CA PHE A 521 1.26 15.81 -8.66
C PHE A 521 1.80 16.50 -9.92
N TYR A 522 0.90 16.94 -10.78
CA TYR A 522 1.21 17.67 -12.00
C TYR A 522 1.11 19.18 -11.78
N ASN A 523 2.21 19.89 -12.03
CA ASN A 523 2.32 21.35 -11.86
C ASN A 523 2.90 22.09 -13.07
N ASP A 524 3.11 21.42 -14.21
CA ASP A 524 3.66 22.04 -15.41
C ASP A 524 2.58 22.85 -16.17
N THR A 525 3.05 23.74 -17.03
CA THR A 525 2.27 24.51 -18.00
C THR A 525 2.04 23.77 -19.32
N ARG A 526 2.77 22.66 -19.56
CA ARG A 526 2.67 21.84 -20.79
C ARG A 526 1.57 20.80 -20.68
N LEU A 527 0.38 21.18 -21.12
CA LEU A 527 -0.84 20.45 -20.81
C LEU A 527 -1.04 19.09 -21.47
N ASN A 528 -0.17 18.56 -22.34
CA ASN A 528 -0.43 17.31 -23.06
C ASN A 528 0.78 16.36 -23.03
N ILE A 529 0.60 15.12 -22.56
CA ILE A 529 1.51 13.99 -22.86
C ILE A 529 0.87 13.09 -23.91
N GLY A 530 1.61 12.83 -24.99
CA GLY A 530 1.30 11.71 -25.89
C GLY A 530 1.33 10.39 -25.11
N LEU A 531 0.41 9.47 -25.31
CA LEU A 531 0.47 8.14 -24.70
C LEU A 531 0.42 7.02 -25.74
N SER A 532 1.36 6.08 -25.62
CA SER A 532 1.32 4.73 -26.19
C SER A 532 1.42 3.64 -25.13
N ALA A 533 1.71 4.01 -23.88
CA ALA A 533 1.94 3.10 -22.77
C ALA A 533 0.70 2.97 -21.90
N SER A 534 0.34 1.73 -21.55
CA SER A 534 -0.61 1.46 -20.47
C SER A 534 -0.08 1.97 -19.13
N ILE A 535 -1.01 2.33 -18.24
CA ILE A 535 -0.76 2.88 -16.91
C ILE A 535 -1.41 1.96 -15.88
N TYR A 536 -0.59 1.44 -14.97
CA TYR A 536 -1.00 0.69 -13.78
C TYR A 536 -0.90 1.62 -12.57
N GLY A 537 -2.03 1.97 -11.98
CA GLY A 537 -2.16 3.02 -10.98
C GLY A 537 -1.96 2.62 -9.52
N ASN A 538 -2.21 1.34 -9.18
CA ASN A 538 -2.11 0.82 -7.80
C ASN A 538 -2.93 1.60 -6.75
N GLY A 539 -4.05 2.19 -7.16
CA GLY A 539 -4.92 3.04 -6.37
C GLY A 539 -4.45 4.49 -6.19
N PHE A 540 -3.23 4.82 -6.60
CA PHE A 540 -2.64 6.15 -6.39
C PHE A 540 -3.34 7.24 -7.19
N VAL A 541 -3.23 8.47 -6.69
CA VAL A 541 -3.87 9.65 -7.25
C VAL A 541 -2.95 10.32 -8.27
N PHE A 542 -3.46 10.56 -9.47
CA PHE A 542 -2.92 11.55 -10.39
C PHE A 542 -3.67 12.87 -10.19
N ASP A 543 -3.00 13.84 -9.57
CA ASP A 543 -3.56 15.15 -9.23
C ASP A 543 -2.99 16.22 -10.16
N TYR A 544 -3.87 16.88 -10.93
CA TYR A 544 -3.52 18.01 -11.77
C TYR A 544 -4.24 19.31 -11.37
N SER A 545 -4.71 19.40 -10.13
CA SER A 545 -5.48 20.53 -9.61
C SER A 545 -4.74 21.86 -9.60
N SER A 546 -3.42 21.82 -9.63
CA SER A 546 -2.59 23.02 -9.80
C SER A 546 -2.65 23.60 -11.22
N CYS A 547 -3.20 22.85 -12.18
CA CYS A 547 -3.29 23.27 -13.57
C CYS A 547 -4.62 23.97 -13.88
N VAL A 548 -4.64 25.29 -13.63
CA VAL A 548 -5.82 26.14 -13.90
C VAL A 548 -5.79 26.66 -15.34
N LEU A 549 -6.88 26.50 -16.08
CA LEU A 549 -7.01 27.10 -17.40
C LEU A 549 -7.24 28.61 -17.27
N ALA A 550 -6.56 29.41 -18.11
CA ALA A 550 -6.83 30.84 -18.16
C ALA A 550 -8.26 31.11 -18.64
N ALA A 551 -8.91 32.13 -18.09
CA ALA A 551 -10.28 32.50 -18.46
C ALA A 551 -10.45 32.64 -19.99
N GLY A 552 -11.38 31.89 -20.55
CA GLY A 552 -11.65 31.86 -21.99
C GLY A 552 -10.74 30.94 -22.81
N GLN A 553 -9.88 30.12 -22.19
CA GLN A 553 -9.25 28.99 -22.88
C GLN A 553 -10.17 27.77 -22.87
N ASP A 554 -10.28 27.10 -24.02
CA ASP A 554 -11.01 25.84 -24.18
C ASP A 554 -10.41 24.72 -23.29
N VAL A 555 -11.16 23.62 -23.17
CA VAL A 555 -10.72 22.34 -22.59
C VAL A 555 -9.38 21.89 -23.20
N LYS A 556 -8.38 21.70 -22.35
CA LYS A 556 -7.11 21.02 -22.69
C LYS A 556 -7.10 19.60 -22.12
N PHE A 557 -6.12 18.78 -22.51
CA PHE A 557 -6.10 17.35 -22.21
C PHE A 557 -4.76 16.91 -21.65
N ILE A 558 -4.76 16.41 -20.42
CA ILE A 558 -3.54 15.96 -19.75
C ILE A 558 -2.93 14.75 -20.48
N PHE A 559 -3.74 13.73 -20.69
CA PHE A 559 -3.38 12.53 -21.42
C PHE A 559 -3.99 12.58 -22.82
N GLN A 560 -3.14 12.61 -23.84
CA GLN A 560 -3.57 12.62 -25.22
C GLN A 560 -3.05 11.37 -25.95
N ALA A 561 -3.94 10.45 -26.27
CA ALA A 561 -3.62 9.32 -27.14
C ALA A 561 -4.15 9.63 -28.55
N SER A 562 -3.24 10.00 -29.46
CA SER A 562 -3.56 10.25 -30.88
C SER A 562 -2.38 9.92 -31.78
N GLY A 563 -2.59 9.13 -32.82
CA GLY A 563 -1.58 8.86 -33.85
C GLY A 563 -0.42 7.94 -33.45
N TYR A 564 -0.48 7.31 -32.27
CA TYR A 564 0.49 6.33 -31.80
C TYR A 564 -0.19 4.97 -31.60
N ALA A 565 0.47 3.89 -32.01
CA ALA A 565 0.02 2.54 -31.71
C ALA A 565 0.35 2.21 -30.25
N PRO A 566 -0.61 1.77 -29.43
CA PRO A 566 -0.32 1.32 -28.07
C PRO A 566 0.64 0.13 -28.05
N ILE A 567 1.47 0.08 -27.01
CA ILE A 567 2.34 -1.05 -26.70
C ILE A 567 1.44 -2.26 -26.40
N GLY A 568 1.82 -3.45 -26.89
CA GLY A 568 1.06 -4.68 -26.62
C GLY A 568 -0.28 -4.79 -27.36
N GLY A 569 -0.70 -3.76 -28.11
CA GLY A 569 -1.94 -3.79 -28.90
C GLY A 569 -3.20 -3.33 -28.14
N GLU A 570 -3.06 -2.85 -26.91
CA GLU A 570 -4.12 -2.25 -26.09
C GLU A 570 -3.57 -1.06 -25.30
N LEU A 571 -4.39 -0.02 -25.10
CA LEU A 571 -4.08 1.04 -24.14
C LEU A 571 -4.93 0.86 -22.89
N LEU A 572 -4.29 0.46 -21.78
CA LEU A 572 -4.97 0.20 -20.51
C LEU A 572 -4.67 1.32 -19.51
N PHE A 573 -5.71 1.84 -18.86
CA PHE A 573 -5.62 2.61 -17.62
C PHE A 573 -6.24 1.73 -16.53
N GLU A 574 -5.44 1.31 -15.56
CA GLU A 574 -5.90 0.37 -14.53
C GLU A 574 -5.68 0.93 -13.13
N ASP A 575 -6.71 0.83 -12.30
CA ASP A 575 -6.68 1.06 -10.86
C ASP A 575 -6.00 2.38 -10.46
N MET A 576 -6.37 3.49 -11.11
CA MET A 576 -5.84 4.82 -10.77
C MET A 576 -6.94 5.77 -10.37
N SER A 577 -6.64 6.65 -9.42
CA SER A 577 -7.52 7.75 -8.99
C SER A 577 -7.07 9.05 -9.61
N ILE A 578 -8.00 9.93 -9.97
CA ILE A 578 -7.68 11.11 -10.79
C ILE A 578 -8.53 12.29 -10.37
N THR A 579 -7.87 13.43 -10.14
CA THR A 579 -8.53 14.67 -9.77
C THR A 579 -7.94 15.90 -10.45
N GLY A 580 -8.83 16.79 -10.87
CA GLY A 580 -8.50 18.09 -11.47
C GLY A 580 -8.79 19.28 -10.59
N ALA A 581 -9.49 19.10 -9.46
CA ALA A 581 -9.86 20.19 -8.56
C ALA A 581 -10.12 19.67 -7.13
N PRO A 582 -10.12 20.55 -6.12
CA PRO A 582 -10.52 20.18 -4.76
C PRO A 582 -12.01 19.78 -4.65
N SER A 583 -12.86 20.31 -5.52
CA SER A 583 -14.32 20.17 -5.48
C SER A 583 -14.95 20.19 -6.88
N LEU A 584 -16.18 19.69 -7.00
CA LEU A 584 -16.97 19.77 -8.22
C LEU A 584 -17.18 21.24 -8.66
N GLU A 585 -17.40 22.15 -7.71
CA GLU A 585 -17.65 23.56 -7.99
C GLU A 585 -16.46 24.26 -8.65
N GLU A 586 -15.24 23.80 -8.36
CA GLU A 586 -14.00 24.34 -8.93
C GLU A 586 -13.60 23.65 -10.25
N ALA A 587 -14.20 22.50 -10.54
CA ALA A 587 -13.83 21.65 -11.68
C ALA A 587 -14.10 22.27 -13.05
N GLU A 588 -15.01 23.26 -13.16
CA GLU A 588 -15.34 23.96 -14.42
C GLU A 588 -14.10 24.52 -15.14
N SER A 589 -13.13 25.02 -14.38
CA SER A 589 -11.95 25.72 -14.89
C SER A 589 -10.75 24.81 -15.19
N THR A 590 -10.95 23.50 -15.15
CA THR A 590 -9.87 22.51 -15.25
C THR A 590 -9.74 21.92 -16.64
N ALA A 591 -8.61 21.27 -16.92
CA ALA A 591 -8.45 20.44 -18.11
C ALA A 591 -9.33 19.17 -18.04
N CYS A 592 -9.71 18.63 -19.20
CA CYS A 592 -10.20 17.25 -19.29
C CYS A 592 -9.03 16.29 -19.06
N MET A 593 -9.26 15.18 -18.37
CA MET A 593 -8.18 14.24 -18.10
C MET A 593 -7.69 13.58 -19.39
N VAL A 594 -8.55 12.81 -20.07
CA VAL A 594 -8.15 12.04 -21.26
C VAL A 594 -8.79 12.57 -22.51
N GLN A 595 -7.96 12.69 -23.55
CA GLN A 595 -8.41 12.65 -24.91
C GLN A 595 -7.94 11.40 -25.62
N LEU A 596 -8.91 10.66 -26.14
CA LEU A 596 -8.67 9.57 -27.07
C LEU A 596 -9.10 10.02 -28.46
N ARG A 597 -8.17 10.01 -29.42
CA ARG A 597 -8.47 10.40 -30.81
C ARG A 597 -7.89 9.42 -31.81
N ASP A 598 -8.76 8.93 -32.67
CA ASP A 598 -8.41 8.20 -33.90
C ASP A 598 -7.56 6.94 -33.61
N ILE A 599 -7.94 6.19 -32.56
CA ILE A 599 -7.28 4.97 -32.09
C ILE A 599 -8.01 3.73 -32.59
N GLN A 600 -7.28 2.83 -33.27
CA GLN A 600 -7.82 1.60 -33.86
C GLN A 600 -7.75 0.39 -32.92
N THR A 601 -6.79 0.40 -32.00
CA THR A 601 -6.62 -0.62 -30.96
C THR A 601 -7.64 -0.43 -29.84
N PRO A 602 -7.98 -1.50 -29.11
CA PRO A 602 -8.78 -1.39 -27.89
C PRO A 602 -8.15 -0.41 -26.89
N VAL A 603 -9.02 0.35 -26.23
CA VAL A 603 -8.68 1.15 -25.05
C VAL A 603 -9.55 0.68 -23.90
N THR A 604 -8.96 0.52 -22.72
CA THR A 604 -9.66 0.05 -21.53
C THR A 604 -9.36 0.95 -20.36
N PHE A 605 -10.41 1.43 -19.70
CA PHE A 605 -10.35 1.96 -18.34
C PHE A 605 -10.88 0.88 -17.42
N ARG A 606 -10.06 0.42 -16.48
CA ARG A 606 -10.41 -0.64 -15.55
C ARG A 606 -10.15 -0.17 -14.13
N TYR A 607 -11.13 -0.24 -13.25
CA TYR A 607 -10.95 0.07 -11.83
C TYR A 607 -10.50 1.51 -11.56
N CYS A 608 -10.76 2.45 -12.47
CA CYS A 608 -10.38 3.84 -12.30
C CYS A 608 -11.40 4.64 -11.48
N GLN A 609 -10.91 5.63 -10.74
CA GLN A 609 -11.73 6.64 -10.08
C GLN A 609 -11.42 8.01 -10.70
N ILE A 610 -12.39 8.66 -11.33
CA ILE A 610 -12.18 9.97 -12.00
C ILE A 610 -13.21 10.97 -11.50
N TYR A 611 -12.73 12.00 -10.81
CA TYR A 611 -13.58 12.97 -10.13
C TYR A 611 -13.01 14.40 -10.12
N ASN A 612 -13.87 15.39 -9.87
CA ASN A 612 -13.51 16.82 -9.83
C ASN A 612 -12.75 17.30 -11.08
N THR A 613 -13.17 16.83 -12.25
CA THR A 613 -12.60 17.24 -13.56
C THR A 613 -13.61 18.02 -14.37
N ALA A 614 -13.16 18.82 -15.34
CA ALA A 614 -14.04 19.54 -16.25
C ALA A 614 -14.87 18.61 -17.15
N ARG A 615 -14.27 17.47 -17.51
CA ARG A 615 -14.85 16.27 -18.13
C ARG A 615 -13.93 15.11 -17.77
N GLY A 616 -14.50 13.94 -17.46
CA GLY A 616 -13.71 12.76 -17.10
C GLY A 616 -12.95 12.19 -18.31
N ILE A 617 -13.66 11.43 -19.15
CA ILE A 617 -13.10 10.80 -20.35
C ILE A 617 -13.74 11.42 -21.60
N GLN A 618 -12.92 11.93 -22.51
CA GLN A 618 -13.36 12.37 -23.84
C GLN A 618 -12.77 11.49 -24.95
N ALA A 619 -13.64 10.96 -25.80
CA ALA A 619 -13.29 10.07 -26.89
C ALA A 619 -13.84 10.53 -28.25
N HIS A 620 -13.04 10.36 -29.31
CA HIS A 620 -13.42 10.59 -30.70
C HIS A 620 -12.75 9.58 -31.63
N GLY A 621 -13.47 9.08 -32.64
CA GLY A 621 -12.88 8.24 -33.69
C GLY A 621 -12.28 6.91 -33.18
N LEU A 622 -12.94 6.25 -32.23
CA LEU A 622 -12.47 4.98 -31.65
C LEU A 622 -13.16 3.76 -32.26
N HIS A 623 -12.42 2.65 -32.34
CA HIS A 623 -13.01 1.37 -32.73
C HIS A 623 -13.67 0.63 -31.56
N ASN A 624 -12.92 0.39 -30.48
CA ASN A 624 -13.39 -0.33 -29.29
C ASN A 624 -12.91 0.38 -28.00
N LEU A 625 -13.85 0.63 -27.09
CA LEU A 625 -13.58 1.20 -25.77
C LEU A 625 -14.29 0.40 -24.68
N ILE A 626 -13.58 0.04 -23.62
CA ILE A 626 -14.12 -0.64 -22.45
C ILE A 626 -13.94 0.26 -21.23
N VAL A 627 -15.02 0.41 -20.46
CA VAL A 627 -15.00 1.07 -19.15
C VAL A 627 -15.55 0.05 -18.16
N GLU A 628 -14.68 -0.46 -17.30
CA GLU A 628 -14.94 -1.63 -16.45
C GLU A 628 -14.62 -1.30 -14.99
N GLY A 629 -15.54 -1.58 -14.07
CA GLY A 629 -15.26 -1.48 -12.64
C GLY A 629 -14.92 -0.06 -12.17
N CYS A 630 -15.30 0.99 -12.91
CA CYS A 630 -14.89 2.36 -12.62
C CYS A 630 -15.92 3.12 -11.76
N ILE A 631 -15.44 4.11 -10.99
CA ILE A 631 -16.26 5.08 -10.28
C ILE A 631 -16.01 6.47 -10.89
N LEU A 632 -16.99 7.02 -11.60
CA LEU A 632 -16.82 8.22 -12.42
C LEU A 632 -17.85 9.30 -12.09
N GLY A 633 -17.41 10.46 -11.63
CA GLY A 633 -18.31 11.60 -11.37
C GLY A 633 -17.78 12.54 -10.33
N ASP A 634 -18.65 13.40 -9.80
CA ASP A 634 -18.27 14.70 -9.22
C ASP A 634 -17.49 15.56 -10.23
N ASN A 635 -17.84 15.43 -11.52
CA ASN A 635 -17.22 16.15 -12.63
C ASN A 635 -18.13 17.28 -13.10
N TYR A 636 -17.53 18.39 -13.53
CA TYR A 636 -18.27 19.38 -14.30
C TYR A 636 -18.69 18.75 -15.63
N ASN A 637 -19.82 19.17 -16.18
CA ASN A 637 -20.44 18.68 -17.41
C ASN A 637 -20.78 17.17 -17.38
N CYS A 638 -19.81 16.27 -17.59
CA CYS A 638 -20.03 14.83 -17.70
C CYS A 638 -18.81 14.00 -17.25
N SER A 639 -19.04 12.75 -16.88
CA SER A 639 -17.99 11.77 -16.58
C SER A 639 -17.42 11.14 -17.85
N PHE A 640 -18.25 11.00 -18.89
CA PHE A 640 -17.86 10.40 -20.15
C PHE A 640 -18.51 11.12 -21.32
N GLU A 641 -17.72 11.45 -22.33
CA GLU A 641 -18.18 12.02 -23.59
C GLU A 641 -17.60 11.25 -24.77
N LEU A 642 -18.47 10.78 -25.66
CA LEU A 642 -18.08 10.26 -26.97
C LEU A 642 -18.64 11.16 -28.07
N GLY A 643 -17.72 11.76 -28.84
CA GLY A 643 -18.07 12.42 -30.09
C GLY A 643 -18.13 11.42 -31.24
N TYR A 644 -19.31 11.18 -31.80
CA TYR A 644 -19.50 10.28 -32.95
C TYR A 644 -19.58 11.06 -34.27
N GLU A 645 -19.08 10.47 -35.35
CA GLU A 645 -19.13 11.07 -36.69
C GLU A 645 -19.07 9.98 -37.77
N ASN A 646 -19.58 10.31 -38.97
CA ASN A 646 -19.27 9.56 -40.18
C ASN A 646 -17.96 10.11 -40.74
N ILE A 647 -16.89 9.33 -40.70
CA ILE A 647 -15.60 9.79 -41.21
C ILE A 647 -15.32 9.09 -42.53
N GLU A 648 -15.73 9.71 -43.63
CA GLU A 648 -15.22 9.36 -44.96
C GLU A 648 -13.89 10.09 -45.25
N ASP A 649 -12.98 10.23 -44.26
CA ASP A 649 -11.65 10.80 -44.52
C ASP A 649 -10.70 9.76 -45.13
N TRP A 650 -10.18 10.11 -46.30
CA TRP A 650 -9.24 9.31 -47.08
C TRP A 650 -7.80 9.61 -46.65
N ILE A 651 -7.17 8.72 -45.89
CA ILE A 651 -5.72 8.70 -45.73
C ILE A 651 -5.16 7.62 -46.68
N ASN A 652 -4.30 8.02 -47.62
CA ASN A 652 -3.60 7.12 -48.56
C ASN A 652 -4.50 6.22 -49.45
N GLY A 653 -5.67 6.67 -49.88
CA GLY A 653 -6.45 5.91 -50.88
C GLY A 653 -7.27 4.74 -50.33
N GLN A 654 -7.40 4.61 -49.01
CA GLN A 654 -8.22 3.60 -48.33
C GLN A 654 -9.24 4.32 -47.41
N PRO A 655 -10.50 3.86 -47.33
CA PRO A 655 -11.44 4.37 -46.34
C PRO A 655 -10.92 4.03 -44.94
N PHE A 656 -10.65 5.04 -44.12
CA PHE A 656 -10.08 4.82 -42.78
C PHE A 656 -11.14 4.28 -41.79
N TYR A 657 -12.44 4.41 -42.08
CA TYR A 657 -13.52 4.06 -41.17
C TYR A 657 -14.62 3.25 -41.88
N ALA A 658 -14.59 1.93 -41.74
CA ALA A 658 -15.65 1.03 -42.23
C ALA A 658 -16.47 0.39 -41.09
N THR A 659 -16.14 0.66 -39.82
CA THR A 659 -16.73 0.01 -38.66
C THR A 659 -17.20 1.02 -37.60
N GLN A 660 -18.42 0.81 -37.11
CA GLN A 660 -19.10 1.60 -36.07
C GLN A 660 -18.35 1.47 -34.74
N CYS A 661 -18.13 2.58 -34.03
CA CYS A 661 -17.52 2.57 -32.69
C CYS A 661 -18.34 1.70 -31.73
N LYS A 662 -17.67 0.82 -30.97
CA LYS A 662 -18.27 0.04 -29.88
C LYS A 662 -17.74 0.50 -28.53
N VAL A 663 -18.66 0.89 -27.64
CA VAL A 663 -18.36 1.19 -26.23
C VAL A 663 -19.02 0.16 -25.33
N THR A 664 -18.26 -0.44 -24.42
CA THR A 664 -18.76 -1.39 -23.44
C THR A 664 -18.56 -0.83 -22.04
N PHE A 665 -19.64 -0.74 -21.27
CA PHE A 665 -19.60 -0.44 -19.84
C PHE A 665 -19.87 -1.73 -19.08
N ARG A 666 -18.98 -2.10 -18.15
CA ARG A 666 -19.16 -3.25 -17.27
C ARG A 666 -19.02 -2.85 -15.81
N ASN A 667 -20.04 -3.09 -14.99
CA ASN A 667 -19.98 -2.90 -13.53
C ASN A 667 -19.44 -1.52 -13.13
N ASN A 668 -20.16 -0.44 -13.43
CA ASN A 668 -19.69 0.93 -13.17
C ASN A 668 -20.59 1.68 -12.20
N VAL A 669 -20.01 2.67 -11.53
CA VAL A 669 -20.73 3.66 -10.72
C VAL A 669 -20.53 5.05 -11.32
N PHE A 670 -21.63 5.76 -11.55
CA PHE A 670 -21.61 7.17 -11.97
C PHE A 670 -22.09 8.08 -10.85
N LYS A 671 -21.29 9.08 -10.50
CA LYS A 671 -21.61 10.08 -9.46
C LYS A 671 -22.14 11.38 -10.08
N ASN A 672 -22.28 12.41 -9.25
CA ASN A 672 -22.86 13.69 -9.61
C ASN A 672 -22.12 14.40 -10.75
N THR A 673 -22.84 14.95 -11.72
CA THR A 673 -22.28 15.84 -12.74
C THR A 673 -23.24 16.99 -13.00
N THR A 674 -22.75 18.12 -13.53
CA THR A 674 -23.66 19.25 -13.82
C THR A 674 -24.57 19.00 -15.04
N GLY A 675 -24.18 18.08 -15.93
CA GLY A 675 -24.99 17.51 -17.01
C GLY A 675 -25.25 16.02 -16.82
N PRO A 676 -25.63 15.29 -17.88
CA PRO A 676 -25.70 13.83 -17.87
C PRO A 676 -24.33 13.18 -17.62
N SER A 677 -24.29 12.07 -16.88
CA SER A 677 -23.03 11.40 -16.53
C SER A 677 -22.27 10.91 -17.78
N ILE A 678 -23.01 10.41 -18.77
CA ILE A 678 -22.54 9.95 -20.06
C ILE A 678 -23.25 10.75 -21.15
N GLN A 679 -22.50 11.31 -22.10
CA GLN A 679 -23.07 11.97 -23.25
C GLN A 679 -22.49 11.47 -24.58
N PHE A 680 -23.39 11.25 -25.53
CA PHE A 680 -23.06 10.92 -26.91
C PHE A 680 -23.50 12.09 -27.79
N ILE A 681 -22.53 12.76 -28.41
CA ILE A 681 -22.77 13.96 -29.22
C ILE A 681 -22.13 13.82 -30.61
N PRO A 682 -22.70 14.41 -31.66
CA PRO A 682 -22.01 14.49 -32.95
C PRO A 682 -20.69 15.27 -32.83
N ARG A 683 -19.56 14.75 -33.33
CA ARG A 683 -18.25 15.45 -33.31
C ARG A 683 -18.27 16.72 -34.16
N ALA A 684 -18.99 16.69 -35.28
CA ALA A 684 -19.14 17.81 -36.19
C ALA A 684 -20.56 17.88 -36.76
N ILE A 685 -21.05 19.12 -36.95
CA ILE A 685 -22.34 19.41 -37.57
C ILE A 685 -22.10 19.99 -38.97
N ASN A 686 -22.54 19.27 -39.99
CA ASN A 686 -22.47 19.69 -41.38
C ASN A 686 -23.63 19.08 -42.17
N GLU A 687 -23.83 19.54 -43.41
CA GLU A 687 -24.91 19.05 -44.27
C GLU A 687 -24.86 17.53 -44.52
N SER A 688 -23.66 16.92 -44.50
CA SER A 688 -23.51 15.49 -44.78
C SER A 688 -23.97 14.58 -43.63
N ASN A 689 -23.97 15.08 -42.40
CA ASN A 689 -24.24 14.29 -41.19
C ASN A 689 -25.66 14.48 -40.63
N ILE A 690 -26.41 15.48 -41.12
CA ILE A 690 -27.81 15.70 -40.74
C ILE A 690 -28.67 14.53 -41.24
N ASN A 691 -29.57 14.03 -40.38
CA ASN A 691 -30.48 12.91 -40.65
C ASN A 691 -29.76 11.60 -41.06
N GLN A 692 -28.50 11.44 -40.67
CA GLN A 692 -27.77 10.16 -40.77
C GLN A 692 -27.93 9.36 -39.47
N VAL A 693 -27.82 8.03 -39.56
CA VAL A 693 -27.73 7.14 -38.39
C VAL A 693 -26.25 7.02 -38.00
N LEU A 694 -25.84 7.74 -36.96
CA LEU A 694 -24.44 7.81 -36.51
C LEU A 694 -24.23 7.24 -35.10
N THR A 695 -25.25 6.61 -34.55
CA THR A 695 -25.27 6.10 -33.18
C THR A 695 -24.12 5.11 -32.97
N PRO A 696 -23.30 5.21 -31.92
CA PRO A 696 -22.33 4.17 -31.58
C PRO A 696 -23.03 2.90 -31.12
N GLN A 697 -22.35 1.75 -31.24
CA GLN A 697 -22.80 0.53 -30.57
C GLN A 697 -22.44 0.64 -29.08
N VAL A 698 -23.44 0.58 -28.21
CA VAL A 698 -23.25 0.68 -26.76
C VAL A 698 -23.73 -0.59 -26.10
N VAL A 699 -22.88 -1.18 -25.28
CA VAL A 699 -23.19 -2.39 -24.51
C VAL A 699 -23.00 -2.07 -23.03
N VAL A 700 -24.01 -2.37 -22.22
CA VAL A 700 -23.94 -2.33 -20.76
C VAL A 700 -24.06 -3.77 -20.25
N GLU A 701 -22.98 -4.26 -19.65
CA GLU A 701 -22.85 -5.59 -19.05
C GLU A 701 -22.82 -5.45 -17.52
N GLY A 702 -23.43 -6.41 -16.82
CA GLY A 702 -23.53 -6.36 -15.36
C GLY A 702 -24.33 -5.15 -14.86
N PHE A 703 -23.92 -4.58 -13.72
CA PHE A 703 -24.61 -3.44 -13.13
C PHE A 703 -24.08 -2.09 -13.65
N MET A 704 -24.94 -1.08 -13.59
CA MET A 704 -24.56 0.30 -13.83
C MET A 704 -25.36 1.19 -12.88
N ASP A 705 -24.71 1.55 -11.77
CA ASP A 705 -25.33 2.35 -10.74
C ASP A 705 -25.08 3.84 -11.03
N THR A 706 -26.12 4.65 -10.88
CA THR A 706 -26.09 6.05 -11.27
C THR A 706 -26.67 6.86 -10.12
N TYR A 707 -25.85 7.72 -9.53
CA TYR A 707 -26.18 8.52 -8.35
C TYR A 707 -26.04 10.01 -8.64
N ASN A 708 -26.29 10.40 -9.89
CA ASN A 708 -26.25 11.78 -10.36
C ASN A 708 -27.55 12.49 -10.01
N TRP A 709 -27.79 12.74 -8.72
CA TRP A 709 -29.10 13.18 -8.27
C TRP A 709 -29.36 14.66 -8.60
N VAL A 710 -30.39 14.91 -9.41
CA VAL A 710 -30.84 16.25 -9.80
C VAL A 710 -32.32 16.42 -9.44
N GLU A 711 -32.66 17.48 -8.70
CA GLU A 711 -34.05 17.83 -8.42
C GLU A 711 -34.79 18.20 -9.72
N ARG A 712 -36.07 17.81 -9.83
CA ARG A 712 -36.89 17.96 -11.05
C ARG A 712 -36.78 19.35 -11.70
N ASP A 713 -36.88 20.42 -10.91
CA ASP A 713 -36.84 21.80 -11.41
C ASP A 713 -35.47 22.21 -12.01
N ASN A 714 -34.40 21.49 -11.66
CA ASN A 714 -33.03 21.74 -12.11
C ASN A 714 -32.61 20.86 -13.29
N LEU A 715 -33.39 19.82 -13.64
CA LEU A 715 -33.05 18.87 -14.71
C LEU A 715 -32.92 19.55 -16.10
N LYS A 716 -33.68 20.62 -16.33
CA LYS A 716 -33.62 21.44 -17.56
C LYS A 716 -32.25 22.03 -17.83
N SER A 717 -31.50 22.36 -16.77
CA SER A 717 -30.15 22.93 -16.88
C SER A 717 -29.16 21.86 -17.33
N ALA A 718 -29.28 20.62 -16.82
CA ALA A 718 -28.46 19.50 -17.27
C ALA A 718 -28.69 19.18 -18.75
N PHE A 719 -29.95 19.20 -19.19
CA PHE A 719 -30.31 19.03 -20.60
C PHE A 719 -29.72 20.14 -21.49
N SER A 720 -29.86 21.40 -21.06
CA SER A 720 -29.34 22.55 -21.80
C SER A 720 -27.81 22.51 -21.90
N ALA A 721 -27.11 22.10 -20.84
CA ALA A 721 -25.64 21.96 -20.83
C ALA A 721 -25.13 20.94 -21.87
N ALA A 722 -25.79 19.78 -21.97
CA ALA A 722 -25.46 18.77 -22.98
C ALA A 722 -25.63 19.32 -24.42
N PHE A 723 -26.70 20.10 -24.67
CA PHE A 723 -26.92 20.73 -25.96
C PHE A 723 -25.90 21.83 -26.29
N LEU A 724 -25.54 22.66 -25.32
CA LEU A 724 -24.53 23.72 -25.53
C LEU A 724 -23.14 23.16 -25.85
N THR A 725 -22.83 21.96 -25.36
CA THR A 725 -21.58 21.26 -25.69
C THR A 725 -21.43 21.06 -27.21
N LEU A 726 -22.54 20.85 -27.92
CA LEU A 726 -22.57 20.63 -29.38
C LEU A 726 -22.30 21.91 -30.19
N VAL A 727 -22.78 23.07 -29.73
CA VAL A 727 -22.71 24.32 -30.50
C VAL A 727 -21.38 25.06 -30.27
N SER A 728 -20.62 24.66 -29.24
CA SER A 728 -19.33 25.20 -28.80
C SER A 728 -19.28 26.71 -28.54
N GLU A 729 -18.36 27.15 -27.69
CA GLU A 729 -18.14 28.58 -27.41
C GLU A 729 -17.61 29.36 -28.63
N LYS A 730 -17.06 28.66 -29.64
CA LYS A 730 -16.49 29.30 -30.83
C LYS A 730 -17.52 29.84 -31.80
N HIS A 731 -18.78 29.41 -31.69
CA HIS A 731 -19.84 29.83 -32.60
C HIS A 731 -20.75 30.89 -31.97
N LEU A 732 -20.95 30.89 -30.66
CA LEU A 732 -21.89 31.80 -29.96
C LEU A 732 -21.15 32.89 -29.16
N SER A 733 -21.60 34.15 -29.25
CA SER A 733 -21.22 35.16 -28.24
C SER A 733 -21.85 34.84 -26.88
N GLY A 734 -21.30 35.36 -25.77
CA GLY A 734 -21.86 35.12 -24.43
C GLY A 734 -23.36 35.46 -24.33
N GLU A 735 -23.76 36.62 -24.85
CA GLU A 735 -25.18 37.04 -24.91
C GLU A 735 -26.06 36.09 -25.75
N ALA A 736 -25.54 35.59 -26.88
CA ALA A 736 -26.27 34.64 -27.72
C ALA A 736 -26.36 33.25 -27.07
N ARG A 737 -25.33 32.86 -26.33
CA ARG A 737 -25.32 31.62 -25.55
C ARG A 737 -26.35 31.67 -24.43
N ASP A 738 -26.41 32.76 -23.67
CA ASP A 738 -27.41 32.92 -22.60
C ASP A 738 -28.83 32.85 -23.16
N LEU A 739 -29.09 33.55 -24.26
CA LEU A 739 -30.38 33.51 -24.95
C LEU A 739 -30.75 32.09 -25.41
N VAL A 740 -29.81 31.38 -26.06
CA VAL A 740 -30.04 29.99 -26.50
C VAL A 740 -30.25 29.06 -25.30
N THR A 741 -29.55 29.29 -24.19
CA THR A 741 -29.68 28.51 -22.96
C THR A 741 -31.08 28.67 -22.34
N ASP A 742 -31.60 29.89 -22.26
CA ASP A 742 -32.94 30.16 -21.75
C ASP A 742 -34.01 29.48 -22.60
N MET A 743 -33.87 29.59 -23.93
CA MET A 743 -34.80 28.96 -24.87
C MET A 743 -34.76 27.44 -24.79
N LEU A 744 -33.56 26.84 -24.72
CA LEU A 744 -33.37 25.40 -24.52
C LEU A 744 -33.94 24.93 -23.18
N SER A 745 -33.82 25.74 -22.13
CA SER A 745 -34.41 25.43 -20.83
C SER A 745 -35.94 25.35 -20.90
N GLY A 746 -36.58 26.26 -21.66
CA GLY A 746 -38.03 26.21 -21.91
C GLY A 746 -38.46 24.99 -22.74
N VAL A 747 -37.66 24.61 -23.74
CA VAL A 747 -37.87 23.37 -24.51
C VAL A 747 -37.71 22.14 -23.60
N ALA A 748 -36.65 22.09 -22.80
CA ALA A 748 -36.39 21.00 -21.86
C ALA A 748 -37.52 20.87 -20.84
N ASP A 749 -37.98 21.97 -20.23
CA ASP A 749 -39.12 21.99 -19.31
C ASP A 749 -40.39 21.39 -19.94
N SER A 750 -40.63 21.72 -21.22
CA SER A 750 -41.79 21.22 -21.95
C SER A 750 -41.70 19.73 -22.27
N VAL A 751 -40.49 19.22 -22.56
CA VAL A 751 -40.24 17.80 -22.83
C VAL A 751 -40.27 16.97 -21.54
N ILE A 752 -39.58 17.43 -20.49
CA ILE A 752 -39.47 16.74 -19.20
C ILE A 752 -40.83 16.53 -18.55
N ASN A 753 -41.72 17.52 -18.64
CA ASN A 753 -43.05 17.47 -18.01
C ASN A 753 -44.12 16.76 -18.84
N GLN A 754 -43.75 16.08 -19.93
CA GLN A 754 -44.67 15.19 -20.64
C GLN A 754 -45.02 13.97 -19.77
N PRO A 755 -46.29 13.54 -19.70
CA PRO A 755 -46.70 12.42 -18.85
C PRO A 755 -45.94 11.10 -19.09
N GLN A 756 -45.48 10.87 -20.33
CA GLN A 756 -44.68 9.68 -20.66
C GLN A 756 -43.30 9.64 -19.96
N ASN A 757 -42.82 10.77 -19.45
CA ASN A 757 -41.50 10.92 -18.83
C ASN A 757 -41.56 10.92 -17.29
N ASP A 758 -42.74 10.73 -16.67
CA ASP A 758 -42.87 10.72 -15.21
C ASP A 758 -42.09 9.57 -14.53
N SER A 759 -41.77 8.49 -15.27
CA SER A 759 -40.95 7.38 -14.76
C SER A 759 -39.47 7.75 -14.51
N LEU A 760 -39.05 8.95 -14.92
CA LEU A 760 -37.72 9.52 -14.62
C LEU A 760 -37.52 9.84 -13.15
N PHE A 761 -38.61 10.07 -12.40
CA PHE A 761 -38.55 10.72 -11.11
C PHE A 761 -38.73 9.75 -9.94
N TYR A 762 -37.76 9.75 -9.04
CA TYR A 762 -37.82 9.12 -7.73
C TYR A 762 -38.28 10.15 -6.68
N LYS A 763 -39.25 9.76 -5.84
CA LYS A 763 -39.79 10.61 -4.77
C LYS A 763 -39.06 10.35 -3.47
N TYR A 764 -38.40 11.36 -2.94
CA TYR A 764 -37.65 11.26 -1.68
C TYR A 764 -37.78 12.55 -0.87
N ASN A 765 -38.04 12.43 0.44
CA ASN A 765 -38.17 13.56 1.37
C ASN A 765 -39.07 14.73 0.86
N GLY A 766 -40.16 14.40 0.15
CA GLY A 766 -41.12 15.39 -0.36
C GLY A 766 -40.71 16.09 -1.66
N LYS A 767 -39.59 15.69 -2.28
CA LYS A 767 -39.09 16.19 -3.56
C LYS A 767 -39.04 15.09 -4.62
N GLU A 768 -38.97 15.48 -5.88
CA GLU A 768 -38.79 14.59 -7.04
C GLU A 768 -37.38 14.76 -7.60
N TYR A 769 -36.68 13.64 -7.79
CA TYR A 769 -35.31 13.60 -8.27
C TYR A 769 -35.20 12.72 -9.51
N ALA A 770 -34.42 13.15 -10.49
CA ALA A 770 -33.97 12.32 -11.60
C ALA A 770 -32.49 11.99 -11.43
N SER A 771 -32.03 10.92 -12.08
CA SER A 771 -30.60 10.63 -12.25
C SER A 771 -30.26 10.59 -13.74
N PRO A 772 -29.75 11.68 -14.35
CA PRO A 772 -29.41 11.72 -15.76
C PRO A 772 -28.13 10.92 -16.01
N CYS A 773 -28.30 9.64 -16.35
CA CYS A 773 -27.18 8.75 -16.61
C CYS A 773 -26.63 8.92 -18.02
N MET A 774 -27.37 8.52 -19.06
CA MET A 774 -26.92 8.68 -20.45
C MET A 774 -27.84 9.55 -21.26
N PHE A 775 -27.24 10.45 -22.05
CA PHE A 775 -27.95 11.25 -23.03
C PHE A 775 -27.32 11.10 -24.42
N VAL A 776 -28.15 10.76 -25.39
CA VAL A 776 -27.76 10.60 -26.80
C VAL A 776 -28.46 11.66 -27.61
N MET A 777 -27.67 12.52 -28.24
CA MET A 777 -28.18 13.67 -28.97
C MET A 777 -28.72 13.29 -30.36
N GLY A 778 -30.03 13.08 -30.46
CA GLY A 778 -30.65 12.74 -31.75
C GLY A 778 -31.15 13.92 -32.55
N ILE A 779 -31.29 15.11 -31.96
CA ILE A 779 -31.96 16.29 -32.52
C ILE A 779 -31.70 16.54 -34.02
N MET A 780 -30.48 16.31 -34.50
CA MET A 780 -30.09 16.45 -35.90
C MET A 780 -29.71 15.13 -36.61
N CYS A 781 -29.49 14.03 -35.88
CA CYS A 781 -29.04 12.74 -36.41
C CYS A 781 -29.98 11.63 -35.93
N TYR A 782 -30.36 10.69 -36.79
CA TYR A 782 -31.21 9.59 -36.33
C TYR A 782 -30.49 8.75 -35.27
N ILE A 783 -31.25 8.38 -34.25
CA ILE A 783 -30.81 7.42 -33.22
C ILE A 783 -31.35 6.05 -33.59
N ASP A 784 -30.47 5.05 -33.64
CA ASP A 784 -30.88 3.65 -33.61
C ASP A 784 -30.89 3.15 -32.16
N GLU A 785 -32.08 3.03 -31.57
CA GLU A 785 -32.26 2.52 -30.21
C GLU A 785 -31.77 1.06 -30.04
N ASN A 786 -31.70 0.28 -31.13
CA ASN A 786 -31.21 -1.09 -31.11
C ASN A 786 -29.68 -1.17 -31.01
N ALA A 787 -28.98 -0.06 -31.25
CA ALA A 787 -27.53 0.02 -31.04
C ALA A 787 -27.16 -0.04 -29.54
N PHE A 788 -28.13 0.10 -28.64
CA PHE A 788 -27.95 0.02 -27.19
C PHE A 788 -28.40 -1.35 -26.66
N THR A 789 -27.46 -2.15 -26.19
CA THR A 789 -27.76 -3.39 -25.46
C THR A 789 -27.53 -3.14 -23.97
N ILE A 790 -28.56 -3.33 -23.16
CA ILE A 790 -28.51 -3.02 -21.72
C ILE A 790 -28.90 -4.27 -20.93
N SER A 791 -28.01 -4.72 -20.04
CA SER A 791 -28.27 -5.80 -19.10
C SER A 791 -29.47 -5.50 -18.19
N GLU A 792 -30.23 -6.53 -17.82
CA GLU A 792 -31.29 -6.40 -16.81
C GLU A 792 -30.74 -5.98 -15.44
N GLU A 793 -29.51 -6.41 -15.12
CA GLU A 793 -28.82 -6.08 -13.86
C GLU A 793 -28.51 -4.58 -13.71
N ALA A 794 -28.43 -3.84 -14.82
CA ALA A 794 -28.24 -2.40 -14.79
C ALA A 794 -29.46 -1.65 -14.25
N LYS A 795 -30.65 -2.28 -14.22
CA LYS A 795 -31.91 -1.67 -13.76
C LYS A 795 -32.25 -0.34 -14.47
N MET A 796 -31.89 -0.22 -15.75
CA MET A 796 -32.06 0.99 -16.56
C MET A 796 -33.25 0.88 -17.53
N GLN A 797 -33.85 2.01 -17.86
CA GLN A 797 -34.88 2.16 -18.88
C GLN A 797 -34.40 3.10 -20.00
N LYS A 798 -34.90 2.84 -21.22
CA LYS A 798 -34.72 3.72 -22.40
C LYS A 798 -35.95 4.61 -22.54
N LEU A 799 -35.74 5.91 -22.67
CA LEU A 799 -36.79 6.91 -22.80
C LEU A 799 -36.53 7.79 -24.02
N VAL A 800 -37.47 7.74 -24.96
CA VAL A 800 -37.40 8.50 -26.22
C VAL A 800 -37.99 9.88 -26.00
N MET A 801 -37.15 10.91 -26.07
CA MET A 801 -37.54 12.30 -25.87
C MET A 801 -37.88 12.93 -27.22
N ASN A 802 -39.18 13.15 -27.43
CA ASN A 802 -39.69 13.79 -28.63
C ASN A 802 -39.69 15.31 -28.48
N PHE A 803 -39.14 16.00 -29.47
CA PHE A 803 -39.18 17.47 -29.56
C PHE A 803 -40.37 17.98 -30.38
N LEU A 804 -41.23 17.06 -30.83
CA LEU A 804 -42.47 17.36 -31.53
C LEU A 804 -43.67 17.03 -30.62
N ASP A 805 -44.69 17.88 -30.67
CA ASP A 805 -45.96 17.64 -30.00
C ASP A 805 -46.81 16.59 -30.73
N GLU A 806 -48.00 16.29 -30.19
CA GLU A 806 -48.93 15.32 -30.77
C GLU A 806 -49.41 15.65 -32.20
N ASN A 807 -49.22 16.90 -32.65
CA ASN A 807 -49.57 17.38 -33.99
C ASN A 807 -48.34 17.45 -34.92
N GLY A 808 -47.17 17.00 -34.46
CA GLY A 808 -45.92 17.04 -35.22
C GLY A 808 -45.27 18.44 -35.28
N LYS A 809 -45.65 19.37 -34.40
CA LYS A 809 -45.08 20.71 -34.32
C LYS A 809 -43.94 20.76 -33.28
N PRO A 810 -42.85 21.52 -33.51
CA PRO A 810 -41.81 21.70 -32.51
C PRO A 810 -42.35 22.22 -31.16
N ILE A 811 -41.87 21.63 -30.07
CA ILE A 811 -42.26 21.94 -28.70
C ILE A 811 -41.49 23.18 -28.20
N GLY A 812 -42.17 24.03 -27.41
CA GLY A 812 -41.55 25.21 -26.80
C GLY A 812 -41.02 26.19 -27.85
N ASP A 813 -39.86 26.79 -27.57
CA ASP A 813 -39.21 27.78 -28.45
C ASP A 813 -38.25 27.17 -29.48
N MET A 814 -38.41 25.88 -29.80
CA MET A 814 -37.46 25.14 -30.66
C MET A 814 -37.26 25.77 -32.05
N GLU A 815 -38.33 26.28 -32.70
CA GLU A 815 -38.21 26.97 -34.01
C GLU A 815 -37.27 28.19 -33.96
N ALA A 816 -37.24 28.88 -32.82
CA ALA A 816 -36.38 30.02 -32.62
C ALA A 816 -34.95 29.58 -32.26
N VAL A 817 -34.78 28.47 -31.53
CA VAL A 817 -33.47 27.83 -31.31
C VAL A 817 -32.85 27.40 -32.64
N GLU A 818 -33.61 26.69 -33.49
CA GLU A 818 -33.22 26.28 -34.84
C GLU A 818 -32.72 27.45 -35.69
N SER A 819 -33.46 28.56 -35.65
CA SER A 819 -33.13 29.77 -36.42
C SER A 819 -31.79 30.39 -35.97
N ILE A 820 -31.56 30.45 -34.66
CA ILE A 820 -30.33 31.01 -34.08
C ILE A 820 -29.16 30.06 -34.34
N VAL A 821 -29.30 28.78 -34.01
CA VAL A 821 -28.24 27.77 -34.19
C VAL A 821 -27.90 27.59 -35.67
N GLY A 822 -28.89 27.54 -36.56
CA GLY A 822 -28.69 27.46 -38.00
C GLY A 822 -27.92 28.66 -38.57
N LEU A 823 -28.11 29.86 -38.04
CA LEU A 823 -27.30 31.03 -38.40
C LEU A 823 -25.84 30.85 -37.99
N PHE A 824 -25.58 30.37 -36.77
CA PHE A 824 -24.24 30.23 -36.22
C PHE A 824 -23.45 29.09 -36.84
N LEU A 825 -24.10 27.96 -37.12
CA LEU A 825 -23.50 26.81 -37.80
C LEU A 825 -23.38 27.02 -39.31
N LYS A 826 -23.86 28.15 -39.86
CA LYS A 826 -23.96 28.42 -41.31
C LYS A 826 -24.80 27.37 -42.05
N LEU A 827 -25.83 26.86 -41.39
CA LEU A 827 -26.80 25.89 -41.89
C LEU A 827 -28.21 26.49 -41.80
N PRO A 828 -28.53 27.52 -42.62
CA PRO A 828 -29.83 28.18 -42.54
C PRO A 828 -30.95 27.22 -42.93
N GLY A 829 -31.95 27.07 -42.05
CA GLY A 829 -33.08 26.16 -42.27
C GLY A 829 -32.88 24.74 -41.74
N ILE A 830 -31.89 24.52 -40.86
CA ILE A 830 -31.80 23.28 -40.07
C ILE A 830 -33.07 23.09 -39.23
N THR A 831 -33.55 21.85 -39.12
CA THR A 831 -34.72 21.48 -38.32
C THR A 831 -34.35 20.41 -37.30
N PHE A 832 -34.82 20.58 -36.08
CA PHE A 832 -34.54 19.79 -34.90
C PHE A 832 -35.72 18.84 -34.62
N THR A 833 -35.96 17.93 -35.56
CA THR A 833 -37.15 17.06 -35.58
C THR A 833 -36.92 15.66 -35.03
N ASN A 834 -35.65 15.24 -34.92
CA ASN A 834 -35.32 13.87 -34.53
C ASN A 834 -35.35 13.73 -32.99
N PRO A 835 -35.85 12.62 -32.45
CA PRO A 835 -35.92 12.41 -31.00
C PRO A 835 -34.52 12.22 -30.40
N ALA A 836 -34.36 12.57 -29.12
CA ALA A 836 -33.18 12.20 -28.33
C ALA A 836 -33.46 10.92 -27.53
N LEU A 837 -32.40 10.21 -27.15
CA LEU A 837 -32.52 9.03 -26.28
C LEU A 837 -31.94 9.38 -24.90
N PHE A 838 -32.74 9.16 -23.87
CA PHE A 838 -32.33 9.24 -22.48
C PHE A 838 -32.32 7.85 -21.87
N ILE A 839 -31.25 7.51 -21.17
CA ILE A 839 -31.16 6.26 -20.41
C ILE A 839 -30.97 6.65 -18.95
N SER A 840 -31.85 6.14 -18.09
CA SER A 840 -31.86 6.44 -16.67
C SER A 840 -32.37 5.23 -15.89
N SER A 841 -32.19 5.25 -14.57
CA SER A 841 -32.69 4.20 -13.69
C SER A 841 -34.21 4.07 -13.78
N ASP A 842 -34.70 2.84 -13.71
CA ASP A 842 -36.13 2.54 -13.74
C ASP A 842 -36.72 2.54 -12.32
N TYR A 843 -37.39 3.65 -11.97
CA TYR A 843 -38.11 3.82 -10.70
C TYR A 843 -39.57 3.37 -10.75
N SER A 844 -40.01 2.77 -11.86
CA SER A 844 -41.36 2.25 -11.97
C SER A 844 -41.62 1.13 -10.94
N ASN A 845 -42.89 0.91 -10.60
CA ASN A 845 -43.33 -0.18 -9.73
C ASN A 845 -42.72 -0.22 -8.31
N GLY A 846 -42.22 0.92 -7.81
CA GLY A 846 -41.72 1.02 -6.43
C GLY A 846 -40.30 0.47 -6.24
N ARG A 847 -39.50 0.39 -7.31
CA ARG A 847 -38.06 0.10 -7.21
C ARG A 847 -37.35 1.23 -6.47
N GLU A 848 -36.57 0.87 -5.46
CA GLU A 848 -35.78 1.81 -4.67
C GLU A 848 -34.32 1.81 -5.16
N PRO A 849 -33.66 2.97 -5.24
CA PRO A 849 -32.24 3.04 -5.52
C PRO A 849 -31.42 2.53 -4.33
N ASP A 850 -30.27 1.93 -4.62
CA ASP A 850 -29.36 1.41 -3.59
C ASP A 850 -28.71 2.56 -2.77
N ILE A 851 -28.56 3.76 -3.36
CA ILE A 851 -28.10 4.99 -2.70
C ILE A 851 -29.07 6.12 -3.01
N LYS A 852 -29.59 6.78 -1.98
CA LYS A 852 -30.63 7.80 -2.10
C LYS A 852 -30.04 9.20 -2.32
N PRO A 853 -30.83 10.17 -2.79
CA PRO A 853 -30.37 11.55 -2.92
C PRO A 853 -29.78 12.08 -1.61
N GLY A 854 -28.50 12.47 -1.64
CA GLY A 854 -27.78 13.05 -0.51
C GLY A 854 -26.92 12.08 0.30
N ASP A 855 -27.02 10.79 0.05
CA ASP A 855 -26.16 9.79 0.66
C ASP A 855 -24.81 9.73 -0.08
N PRO A 856 -23.68 9.50 0.63
CA PRO A 856 -22.39 9.31 -0.02
C PRO A 856 -22.32 7.96 -0.74
N VAL A 857 -21.61 7.93 -1.87
CA VAL A 857 -21.26 6.66 -2.53
C VAL A 857 -20.20 5.96 -1.68
N PRO A 858 -20.42 4.74 -1.18
CA PRO A 858 -19.45 4.06 -0.33
C PRO A 858 -18.20 3.69 -1.13
N ASN A 859 -17.04 3.77 -0.51
CA ASN A 859 -15.79 3.21 -1.02
C ASN A 859 -15.42 1.98 -0.18
N ASP A 860 -16.37 1.07 -0.01
CA ASP A 860 -16.23 -0.10 0.85
C ASP A 860 -15.90 -1.39 0.07
N GLN A 861 -15.55 -2.44 0.81
CA GLN A 861 -15.19 -3.74 0.23
C GLN A 861 -16.34 -4.32 -0.62
N ALA A 862 -17.58 -4.16 -0.17
CA ALA A 862 -18.73 -4.72 -0.87
C ALA A 862 -18.92 -4.07 -2.25
N LEU A 863 -18.68 -2.76 -2.39
CA LEU A 863 -18.68 -2.11 -3.69
C LEU A 863 -17.49 -2.57 -4.54
N TYR A 864 -16.29 -2.64 -3.98
CA TYR A 864 -15.09 -3.03 -4.73
C TYR A 864 -15.17 -4.47 -5.25
N ASP A 865 -15.69 -5.40 -4.44
CA ASP A 865 -15.97 -6.79 -4.85
C ASP A 865 -16.97 -6.83 -6.02
N ARG A 866 -18.02 -5.98 -5.99
CA ARG A 866 -18.98 -5.86 -7.10
C ARG A 866 -18.31 -5.31 -8.36
N LEU A 867 -17.52 -4.25 -8.26
CA LEU A 867 -16.82 -3.62 -9.38
C LEU A 867 -15.86 -4.59 -10.09
N THR A 868 -15.23 -5.47 -9.32
CA THR A 868 -14.26 -6.47 -9.81
C THR A 868 -14.91 -7.81 -10.19
N SER A 869 -16.15 -8.07 -9.77
CA SER A 869 -16.85 -9.32 -10.11
C SER A 869 -17.09 -9.46 -11.62
N GLY A 870 -16.82 -10.65 -12.19
CA GLY A 870 -17.13 -10.94 -13.59
C GLY A 870 -16.15 -10.40 -14.64
N SER A 871 -15.02 -9.81 -14.23
CA SER A 871 -13.89 -9.59 -15.14
C SER A 871 -13.31 -10.95 -15.54
N GLY A 872 -13.48 -11.36 -16.80
CA GLY A 872 -12.91 -12.61 -17.30
C GLY A 872 -11.38 -12.58 -17.20
N GLY A 873 -10.81 -13.47 -16.39
CA GLY A 873 -9.37 -13.67 -16.24
C GLY A 873 -9.02 -14.28 -14.89
N GLU A 874 -8.70 -15.57 -14.90
CA GLU A 874 -8.06 -16.43 -13.89
C GLU A 874 -7.66 -15.76 -12.55
N THR A 875 -8.34 -16.16 -11.47
CA THR A 875 -7.81 -16.15 -10.09
C THR A 875 -7.98 -17.56 -9.53
N GLU A 876 -6.93 -18.37 -9.68
CA GLU A 876 -6.51 -19.41 -8.72
C GLU A 876 -5.05 -19.17 -8.39
#